data_AF-F5X3A8-F1
#
_entry.id   AF-F5X3A8-F1
#
_cell.length_a   1.000
_cell.length_b   1.000
_cell.length_c   1.000
_cell.angle_alpha   90.00
_cell.angle_beta   90.00
_cell.angle_gamma   90.00
#
_symmetry.space_group_name_H-M   'P 1'
#
loop_
_entity.id
_entity.type
_entity.pdbx_description
1 polymer ?
#
loop_
_entity_poly.entity_id
_entity_poly.type
_entity_poly.pdbx_seq_one_letter_code
_entity_poly.pdbx_strand_id
1 'polypeptide(L)'
;MKLVAIVGTNAKKSYNRLLLQYMARHFAKKADIEILEITDVPMFNETDDQTESAIIQEFNSKITEADGVIIATPEHNHTIPSSLNSLLEWLSFNIHPLAGKPTMIVGASYDIQGSSRAQLHLRQILDAPGVNATVMPGSEFLLGRVQTAFDENGDLKDQGTIDFLESCFFRFLRFATIANQLNEPEEVRFEPGTYQVTTVGHNGDLPMSVTLSEERIEAIDIDSSGETGGIADVVFTRIPSEIIEGQTLNVDAVSGASVTSNGVIDGVARAVRQAGANPDALRSRPKAPSALDKEDKTYNTELVVVGGGGAGLAAAARALQAGKQVVVVEKFPSVGGNTVRAGGPMNAPDPAWQNTFAANPGEANTLQELHDIDEATIDPEFIDDFRALKVEIEEYLKNPTYLFDSKLLYRIQTYLGGKRKDLKGNEIHGNYQLISILTERALESVRWLENIGVEFVRDEVTMPVGALWRRGHKPKVPMGVAFISVLKDFVLKNGGIILTDTQVKELLITDDIVTGVKGTGRNGQTITVNGKAVILTTGGFGANTKMLQQYNTYWSEIDDDIATSNTPAATGDGILLGQSVGADLVGMGFSQMMPVSDPVTGALFSGLQVPPANFIMVNTKGKRFVDEYGSRDQLSQAAIDNGGLFYLIADENIKETAYNTSQEKIDAQVEAGTLFRADTLEELAEQINIDPAILVETITNYNSYVDAGHDPEFDKGAFDLKVEKAPFYATPRKPAVHHTMGGLKIDTKAHVINENGKTIKGLFAAGEVAGGLHAGNRLGGNSLTDIFTFGRIATDTAIVEYLG
;
A
#
# COMPACT_ATOMS: atom_id res chain seq x y z
N MET A 1 -18.69 29.78 -37.15
CA MET A 1 -18.45 28.53 -36.41
C MET A 1 -17.11 27.99 -36.89
N LYS A 2 -16.18 27.73 -35.97
CA LYS A 2 -14.88 27.10 -36.25
C LYS A 2 -15.06 25.59 -36.17
N LEU A 3 -14.81 24.88 -37.26
CA LEU A 3 -14.98 23.44 -37.35
C LEU A 3 -13.65 22.79 -37.75
N VAL A 4 -13.40 21.62 -37.21
CA VAL A 4 -12.30 20.75 -37.65
C VAL A 4 -12.90 19.61 -38.47
N ALA A 5 -12.32 19.33 -39.62
CA ALA A 5 -12.72 18.25 -40.50
C ALA A 5 -11.61 17.21 -40.65
N ILE A 6 -11.85 15.98 -40.20
CA ILE A 6 -10.87 14.90 -40.19
C ILE A 6 -11.05 14.03 -41.43
N VAL A 7 -9.99 13.91 -42.23
CA VAL A 7 -9.93 12.93 -43.33
C VAL A 7 -9.69 11.56 -42.72
N GLY A 8 -10.72 10.72 -42.66
CA GLY A 8 -10.70 9.41 -42.00
C GLY A 8 -9.86 8.33 -42.69
N THR A 9 -8.91 8.67 -43.57
CA THR A 9 -8.01 7.71 -44.24
C THR A 9 -6.64 8.30 -44.47
N ASN A 10 -5.59 7.48 -44.29
CA ASN A 10 -4.21 7.80 -44.63
C ASN A 10 -3.87 7.54 -46.11
N ALA A 11 -4.87 7.35 -46.98
CA ALA A 11 -4.64 7.15 -48.40
C ALA A 11 -4.17 8.44 -49.09
N LYS A 12 -3.12 8.32 -49.93
CA LYS A 12 -2.60 9.43 -50.77
C LYS A 12 -3.69 10.08 -51.64
N LYS A 13 -4.60 9.27 -52.18
CA LYS A 13 -5.79 9.73 -52.90
C LYS A 13 -7.04 9.38 -52.10
N SER A 14 -7.85 10.38 -51.75
CA SER A 14 -9.07 10.22 -50.96
C SER A 14 -10.21 11.09 -51.50
N TYR A 15 -11.34 10.48 -51.83
CA TYR A 15 -12.56 11.22 -52.18
C TYR A 15 -13.20 11.86 -50.95
N ASN A 16 -12.90 11.37 -49.74
CA ASN A 16 -13.33 11.99 -48.49
C ASN A 16 -12.58 13.31 -48.24
N ARG A 17 -11.29 13.36 -48.59
CA ARG A 17 -10.52 14.61 -48.63
C ARG A 17 -11.13 15.60 -49.62
N LEU A 18 -11.44 15.14 -50.83
CA LEU A 18 -12.06 15.99 -51.85
C LEU A 18 -13.43 16.51 -51.41
N LEU A 19 -14.25 15.66 -50.77
CA LEU A 19 -15.53 16.05 -50.18
C LEU A 19 -15.36 17.12 -49.10
N LEU A 20 -14.41 16.94 -48.17
CA LEU A 20 -14.15 17.94 -47.13
C LEU A 20 -13.61 19.26 -47.70
N GLN A 21 -12.75 19.21 -48.72
CA GLN A 21 -12.27 20.40 -49.42
C GLN A 21 -13.41 21.14 -50.14
N TYR A 22 -14.32 20.40 -50.77
CA TYR A 22 -15.53 20.98 -51.35
C TYR A 22 -16.39 21.62 -50.26
N MET A 23 -16.65 20.93 -49.14
CA MET A 23 -17.42 21.48 -48.02
C MET A 23 -16.78 22.76 -47.46
N ALA A 24 -15.46 22.78 -47.26
CA ALA A 24 -14.74 23.96 -46.78
C ALA A 24 -14.92 25.18 -47.70
N ARG A 25 -14.87 24.98 -49.04
CA ARG A 25 -15.11 26.06 -50.01
C ARG A 25 -16.58 26.47 -50.07
N HIS A 26 -17.48 25.49 -50.19
CA HIS A 26 -18.92 25.71 -50.39
C HIS A 26 -19.57 26.40 -49.18
N PHE A 27 -19.14 26.03 -47.97
CA PHE A 27 -19.69 26.55 -46.72
C PHE A 27 -18.86 27.66 -46.07
N ALA A 28 -17.85 28.22 -46.77
CA ALA A 28 -16.93 29.23 -46.22
C ALA A 28 -17.62 30.49 -45.63
N LYS A 29 -18.84 30.82 -46.07
CA LYS A 29 -19.64 31.94 -45.52
C LYS A 29 -20.35 31.61 -44.20
N LYS A 30 -20.35 30.35 -43.77
CA LYS A 30 -21.12 29.82 -42.62
C LYS A 30 -20.21 29.25 -41.55
N ALA A 31 -19.15 28.55 -41.95
CA ALA A 31 -18.16 27.99 -41.05
C ALA A 31 -16.76 28.14 -41.64
N ASP A 32 -15.79 28.29 -40.76
CA ASP A 32 -14.38 28.10 -41.07
C ASP A 32 -14.06 26.63 -40.81
N ILE A 33 -13.68 25.88 -41.84
CA ILE A 33 -13.47 24.43 -41.77
C ILE A 33 -11.98 24.14 -42.00
N GLU A 34 -11.28 23.83 -40.93
CA GLU A 34 -9.89 23.40 -40.99
C GLU A 34 -9.80 21.89 -41.21
N ILE A 35 -9.09 21.45 -42.26
CA ILE A 35 -9.00 20.02 -42.61
C ILE A 35 -7.72 19.43 -42.01
N LEU A 36 -7.87 18.35 -41.23
CA LEU A 36 -6.77 17.58 -40.65
C LEU A 36 -6.59 16.24 -41.34
N GLU A 37 -5.34 15.91 -41.62
CA GLU A 37 -4.91 14.68 -42.29
C GLU A 37 -4.38 13.68 -41.25
N ILE A 38 -4.91 12.45 -41.27
CA ILE A 38 -4.46 11.40 -40.35
C ILE A 38 -3.23 10.63 -40.85
N THR A 39 -2.60 11.11 -41.93
CA THR A 39 -1.55 10.36 -42.64
C THR A 39 -0.33 10.08 -41.77
N ASP A 40 0.02 11.02 -40.90
CA ASP A 40 1.22 10.96 -40.04
C ASP A 40 0.90 10.58 -38.59
N VAL A 41 -0.33 10.16 -38.31
CA VAL A 41 -0.74 9.67 -36.98
C VAL A 41 -0.16 8.27 -36.76
N PRO A 42 0.58 8.02 -35.66
CA PRO A 42 1.09 6.69 -35.36
C PRO A 42 -0.05 5.71 -35.06
N MET A 43 0.15 4.43 -35.39
CA MET A 43 -0.78 3.39 -34.95
C MET A 43 -0.81 3.30 -33.43
N PHE A 44 -2.01 3.16 -32.86
CA PHE A 44 -2.22 3.11 -31.42
C PHE A 44 -1.55 1.86 -30.82
N ASN A 45 -0.84 2.07 -29.71
CA ASN A 45 -0.22 1.03 -28.91
C ASN A 45 -0.17 1.51 -27.45
N GLU A 46 -1.00 0.92 -26.59
CA GLU A 46 -1.09 1.27 -25.17
C GLU A 46 0.26 1.17 -24.42
N THR A 47 1.14 0.26 -24.85
CA THR A 47 2.45 0.06 -24.19
C THR A 47 3.46 1.15 -24.57
N ASP A 48 3.29 1.79 -25.72
CA ASP A 48 4.17 2.84 -26.26
C ASP A 48 3.37 4.14 -26.36
N ASP A 49 3.09 4.77 -25.21
CA ASP A 49 2.26 5.97 -25.14
C ASP A 49 2.92 7.17 -25.85
N GLN A 50 2.30 7.59 -26.96
CA GLN A 50 2.70 8.75 -27.77
C GLN A 50 1.67 9.89 -27.68
N THR A 51 0.85 9.94 -26.63
CA THR A 51 -0.16 10.98 -26.44
C THR A 51 0.46 12.39 -26.44
N GLU A 52 1.67 12.53 -25.91
CA GLU A 52 2.41 13.81 -25.86
C GLU A 52 3.18 14.14 -27.17
N SER A 53 3.06 13.30 -28.20
CA SER A 53 3.67 13.60 -29.50
C SER A 53 3.03 14.82 -30.15
N ALA A 54 3.82 15.57 -30.92
CA ALA A 54 3.37 16.82 -31.53
C ALA A 54 2.11 16.65 -32.40
N ILE A 55 2.00 15.54 -33.12
CA ILE A 55 0.84 15.28 -33.99
C ILE A 55 -0.43 15.01 -33.19
N ILE A 56 -0.37 14.21 -32.12
CA ILE A 56 -1.55 13.91 -31.30
C ILE A 56 -2.00 15.16 -30.54
N GLN A 57 -1.06 15.94 -30.01
CA GLN A 57 -1.37 17.21 -29.35
C GLN A 57 -1.91 18.28 -30.31
N GLU A 58 -1.51 18.27 -31.58
CA GLU A 58 -2.10 19.13 -32.60
C GLU A 58 -3.58 18.81 -32.81
N PHE A 59 -3.94 17.52 -32.97
CA PHE A 59 -5.34 17.10 -33.05
C PHE A 59 -6.11 17.46 -31.77
N ASN A 60 -5.52 17.18 -30.60
CA ASN A 60 -6.11 17.49 -29.30
C ASN A 60 -6.48 18.97 -29.18
N SER A 61 -5.51 19.85 -29.43
CA SER A 61 -5.69 21.30 -29.34
C SER A 61 -6.75 21.80 -30.34
N LYS A 62 -6.62 21.42 -31.61
CA LYS A 62 -7.54 21.90 -32.67
C LYS A 62 -8.97 21.43 -32.45
N ILE A 63 -9.18 20.18 -32.01
CA ILE A 63 -10.52 19.66 -31.69
C ILE A 63 -11.08 20.37 -30.45
N THR A 64 -10.26 20.56 -29.42
CA THR A 64 -10.67 21.25 -28.18
C THR A 64 -11.16 22.66 -28.48
N GLU A 65 -10.41 23.42 -29.29
CA GLU A 65 -10.74 24.79 -29.71
C GLU A 65 -11.90 24.91 -30.73
N ALA A 66 -12.28 23.82 -31.40
CA ALA A 66 -13.33 23.85 -32.41
C ALA A 66 -14.73 23.82 -31.77
N ASP A 67 -15.68 24.49 -32.42
CA ASP A 67 -17.10 24.44 -32.07
C ASP A 67 -17.74 23.07 -32.42
N GLY A 68 -17.07 22.27 -33.26
CA GLY A 68 -17.54 20.95 -33.67
C GLY A 68 -16.58 20.26 -34.62
N VAL A 69 -16.77 18.95 -34.80
CA VAL A 69 -15.93 18.10 -35.63
C VAL A 69 -16.74 17.50 -36.76
N ILE A 70 -16.15 17.42 -37.97
CA ILE A 70 -16.68 16.68 -39.11
C ILE A 70 -15.73 15.52 -39.39
N ILE A 71 -16.20 14.27 -39.36
CA ILE A 71 -15.36 13.12 -39.69
C ILE A 71 -15.82 12.55 -41.02
N ALA A 72 -14.93 12.56 -42.02
CA ALA A 72 -15.21 11.99 -43.33
C ALA A 72 -14.59 10.59 -43.46
N THR A 73 -15.43 9.55 -43.44
CA THR A 73 -14.97 8.17 -43.48
C THR A 73 -15.30 7.46 -44.80
N PRO A 74 -14.32 6.84 -45.48
CA PRO A 74 -14.62 5.82 -46.47
C PRO A 74 -15.14 4.54 -45.79
N GLU A 75 -15.62 3.59 -46.58
CA GLU A 75 -16.01 2.27 -46.12
C GLU A 75 -15.06 1.20 -46.65
N HIS A 76 -14.55 0.37 -45.75
CA HIS A 76 -13.75 -0.81 -46.07
C HIS A 76 -14.32 -2.01 -45.32
N ASN A 77 -14.76 -3.05 -46.02
CA ASN A 77 -15.32 -4.26 -45.40
C ASN A 77 -16.42 -3.97 -44.36
N HIS A 78 -17.28 -2.98 -44.64
CA HIS A 78 -18.35 -2.53 -43.73
C HIS A 78 -17.87 -1.91 -42.41
N THR A 79 -16.63 -1.44 -42.35
CA THR A 79 -16.04 -0.73 -41.19
C THR A 79 -15.32 0.56 -41.62
N ILE A 80 -14.96 1.36 -40.62
CA ILE A 80 -14.06 2.50 -40.77
C ILE A 80 -12.62 2.06 -41.05
N PRO A 81 -11.77 2.91 -41.63
CA PRO A 81 -10.36 2.61 -41.79
C PRO A 81 -9.64 2.45 -40.44
N SER A 82 -8.64 1.56 -40.40
CA SER A 82 -7.83 1.33 -39.19
C SER A 82 -7.10 2.58 -38.72
N SER A 83 -6.67 3.46 -39.64
CA SER A 83 -6.04 4.73 -39.30
C SER A 83 -7.00 5.70 -38.58
N LEU A 84 -8.29 5.70 -38.93
CA LEU A 84 -9.27 6.49 -38.21
C LEU A 84 -9.52 5.91 -36.81
N ASN A 85 -9.68 4.59 -36.70
CA ASN A 85 -9.84 3.95 -35.39
C ASN A 85 -8.66 4.26 -34.47
N SER A 86 -7.44 4.15 -34.98
CA SER A 86 -6.22 4.45 -34.24
C SER A 86 -6.15 5.89 -33.74
N LEU A 87 -6.60 6.87 -34.53
CA LEU A 87 -6.67 8.25 -34.07
C LEU A 87 -7.68 8.38 -32.91
N LEU A 88 -8.85 7.75 -33.04
CA LEU A 88 -9.88 7.80 -32.00
C LEU A 88 -9.37 7.19 -30.69
N GLU A 89 -8.63 6.08 -30.75
CA GLU A 89 -8.00 5.44 -29.59
C GLU A 89 -6.99 6.39 -28.90
N TRP A 90 -6.13 7.09 -29.65
CA TRP A 90 -5.26 8.12 -29.07
C TRP A 90 -6.05 9.25 -28.39
N LEU A 91 -7.13 9.70 -29.03
CA LEU A 91 -8.00 10.78 -28.52
C LEU A 91 -9.00 10.32 -27.45
N SER A 92 -8.90 9.08 -26.98
CA SER A 92 -9.71 8.54 -25.88
C SER A 92 -8.89 7.75 -24.85
N PHE A 93 -7.56 7.80 -24.93
CA PHE A 93 -6.66 7.08 -24.02
C PHE A 93 -6.30 7.94 -22.80
N ASN A 94 -5.40 8.92 -22.98
CA ASN A 94 -4.96 9.84 -21.91
C ASN A 94 -5.51 11.27 -22.07
N ILE A 95 -6.14 11.55 -23.21
CA ILE A 95 -6.81 12.81 -23.53
C ILE A 95 -8.20 12.50 -24.10
N HIS A 96 -9.15 13.44 -23.96
CA HIS A 96 -10.55 13.23 -24.36
C HIS A 96 -11.16 14.46 -25.08
N PRO A 97 -10.54 15.02 -26.13
CA PRO A 97 -11.02 16.25 -26.77
C PRO A 97 -12.36 16.09 -27.49
N LEU A 98 -12.78 14.85 -27.75
CA LEU A 98 -14.08 14.54 -28.36
C LEU A 98 -15.22 14.50 -27.35
N ALA A 99 -14.95 14.46 -26.04
CA ALA A 99 -16.00 14.39 -25.02
C ALA A 99 -16.93 15.61 -25.09
N GLY A 100 -18.23 15.36 -25.22
CA GLY A 100 -19.27 16.37 -25.44
C GLY A 100 -19.22 17.04 -26.82
N LYS A 101 -18.16 16.87 -27.61
CA LYS A 101 -17.92 17.64 -28.83
C LYS A 101 -18.97 17.32 -29.90
N PRO A 102 -19.67 18.33 -30.45
CA PRO A 102 -20.67 18.09 -31.49
C PRO A 102 -20.00 17.55 -32.75
N THR A 103 -20.44 16.37 -33.20
CA THR A 103 -19.78 15.65 -34.30
C THR A 103 -20.73 15.34 -35.45
N MET A 104 -20.33 15.70 -36.67
CA MET A 104 -20.97 15.31 -37.93
C MET A 104 -20.18 14.20 -38.60
N ILE A 105 -20.86 13.18 -39.09
CA ILE A 105 -20.23 12.16 -39.93
C ILE A 105 -20.67 12.39 -41.38
N VAL A 106 -19.69 12.38 -42.28
CA VAL A 106 -19.92 12.35 -43.72
C VAL A 106 -19.11 11.22 -44.33
N GLY A 107 -19.40 10.85 -45.57
CA GLY A 107 -18.48 9.98 -46.26
C GLY A 107 -18.78 9.74 -47.71
N ALA A 108 -17.71 9.33 -48.40
CA ALA A 108 -17.62 9.18 -49.82
C ALA A 108 -17.09 7.78 -50.14
N SER A 109 -17.85 6.98 -50.89
CA SER A 109 -17.47 5.61 -51.28
C SER A 109 -17.77 5.30 -52.75
N TYR A 110 -17.18 4.20 -53.23
CA TYR A 110 -17.30 3.79 -54.63
C TYR A 110 -18.67 3.24 -55.01
N ASP A 111 -19.39 2.62 -54.08
CA ASP A 111 -20.63 1.91 -54.37
C ASP A 111 -21.87 2.81 -54.15
N ILE A 112 -23.04 2.36 -54.58
CA ILE A 112 -24.32 3.07 -54.48
C ILE A 112 -24.75 3.32 -53.02
N GLN A 113 -24.37 2.46 -52.08
CA GLN A 113 -24.75 2.58 -50.67
C GLN A 113 -23.95 3.65 -49.90
N GLY A 114 -23.01 4.34 -50.55
CA GLY A 114 -22.13 5.30 -49.88
C GLY A 114 -21.32 4.63 -48.77
N SER A 115 -21.07 5.34 -47.67
CA SER A 115 -20.33 4.80 -46.50
C SER A 115 -21.25 4.37 -45.35
N SER A 116 -22.49 3.97 -45.66
CA SER A 116 -23.55 3.77 -44.66
C SER A 116 -23.17 2.88 -43.47
N ARG A 117 -22.49 1.75 -43.70
CA ARG A 117 -22.12 0.83 -42.61
C ARG A 117 -20.92 1.33 -41.84
N ALA A 118 -19.96 1.95 -42.52
CA ALA A 118 -18.83 2.61 -41.85
C ALA A 118 -19.30 3.77 -40.95
N GLN A 119 -20.27 4.59 -41.37
CA GLN A 119 -20.80 5.66 -40.53
C GLN A 119 -21.56 5.12 -39.31
N LEU A 120 -22.33 4.04 -39.47
CA LEU A 120 -23.01 3.38 -38.35
C LEU A 120 -22.00 2.84 -37.32
N HIS A 121 -20.94 2.17 -37.78
CA HIS A 121 -19.90 1.67 -36.91
C HIS A 121 -19.13 2.82 -36.23
N LEU A 122 -18.78 3.87 -36.97
CA LEU A 122 -18.13 5.05 -36.41
C LEU A 122 -18.97 5.70 -35.31
N ARG A 123 -20.28 5.80 -35.51
CA ARG A 123 -21.20 6.34 -34.49
C ARG A 123 -21.15 5.55 -33.19
N GLN A 124 -21.14 4.22 -33.27
CA GLN A 124 -21.02 3.37 -32.08
C GLN A 124 -19.71 3.60 -31.33
N ILE A 125 -18.61 3.84 -32.05
CA ILE A 125 -17.29 4.16 -31.45
C ILE A 125 -17.33 5.55 -30.79
N LEU A 126 -17.86 6.55 -31.50
CA LEU A 126 -17.94 7.93 -31.00
C LEU A 126 -18.84 8.06 -29.76
N ASP A 127 -19.90 7.24 -29.67
CA ASP A 127 -20.82 7.18 -28.53
C ASP A 127 -20.27 6.34 -27.36
N ALA A 128 -19.13 5.66 -27.52
CA ALA A 128 -18.58 4.76 -26.49
C ALA A 128 -18.03 5.53 -25.28
N PRO A 129 -18.13 4.96 -24.05
CA PRO A 129 -17.48 5.51 -22.86
C PRO A 129 -15.98 5.75 -23.11
N GLY A 130 -15.50 6.95 -22.81
CA GLY A 130 -14.12 7.37 -23.04
C GLY A 130 -13.94 8.21 -24.31
N VAL A 131 -14.78 8.03 -25.34
CA VAL A 131 -14.84 8.98 -26.49
C VAL A 131 -15.90 10.04 -26.23
N ASN A 132 -17.10 9.63 -25.82
CA ASN A 132 -18.20 10.48 -25.35
C ASN A 132 -18.56 11.65 -26.29
N ALA A 133 -18.45 11.47 -27.61
CA ALA A 133 -18.77 12.54 -28.55
C ALA A 133 -20.29 12.75 -28.67
N THR A 134 -20.71 13.98 -28.92
CA THR A 134 -22.13 14.31 -29.13
C THR A 134 -22.43 14.21 -30.63
N VAL A 135 -22.74 13.01 -31.14
CA VAL A 135 -22.90 12.77 -32.59
C VAL A 135 -24.29 13.17 -33.09
N MET A 136 -24.37 13.95 -34.17
CA MET A 136 -25.65 14.40 -34.73
C MET A 136 -26.54 13.21 -35.17
N PRO A 137 -27.78 13.08 -34.68
CA PRO A 137 -28.66 11.96 -35.01
C PRO A 137 -29.42 12.19 -36.34
N GLY A 138 -29.62 11.13 -37.11
CA GLY A 138 -30.61 11.05 -38.20
C GLY A 138 -30.39 11.95 -39.42
N SER A 139 -29.22 12.55 -39.60
CA SER A 139 -28.86 13.36 -40.78
C SER A 139 -27.47 12.95 -41.29
N GLU A 140 -27.44 11.98 -42.19
CA GLU A 140 -26.22 11.34 -42.69
C GLU A 140 -25.97 11.73 -44.14
N PHE A 141 -24.78 12.23 -44.45
CA PHE A 141 -24.39 12.50 -45.83
C PHE A 141 -23.58 11.32 -46.38
N LEU A 142 -24.20 10.58 -47.30
CA LEU A 142 -23.69 9.35 -47.90
C LEU A 142 -23.46 9.56 -49.40
N LEU A 143 -22.23 9.90 -49.79
CA LEU A 143 -21.89 10.09 -51.20
C LEU A 143 -21.43 8.78 -51.81
N GLY A 144 -22.30 8.17 -52.63
CA GLY A 144 -21.97 7.00 -53.45
C GLY A 144 -21.37 7.36 -54.82
N ARG A 145 -20.85 6.36 -55.53
CA ARG A 145 -20.33 6.48 -56.93
C ARG A 145 -19.34 7.63 -57.13
N VAL A 146 -18.45 7.83 -56.15
CA VAL A 146 -17.56 9.00 -56.05
C VAL A 146 -16.65 9.24 -57.26
N GLN A 147 -16.36 8.21 -58.07
CA GLN A 147 -15.53 8.37 -59.28
C GLN A 147 -16.17 9.32 -60.30
N THR A 148 -17.49 9.52 -60.21
CA THR A 148 -18.27 10.34 -61.13
C THR A 148 -19.01 11.49 -60.44
N ALA A 149 -18.85 11.66 -59.12
CA ALA A 149 -19.61 12.65 -58.34
C ALA A 149 -19.05 14.08 -58.46
N PHE A 150 -17.74 14.21 -58.67
CA PHE A 150 -17.05 15.49 -58.73
C PHE A 150 -16.72 15.90 -60.18
N ASP A 151 -16.55 17.20 -60.41
CA ASP A 151 -16.00 17.78 -61.63
C ASP A 151 -14.46 17.95 -61.55
N GLU A 152 -13.87 18.60 -62.56
CA GLU A 152 -12.42 18.82 -62.64
C GLU A 152 -11.89 19.81 -61.58
N ASN A 153 -12.76 20.67 -61.04
CA ASN A 153 -12.43 21.60 -59.95
C ASN A 153 -12.60 20.97 -58.57
N GLY A 154 -13.09 19.72 -58.52
CA GLY A 154 -13.38 19.02 -57.28
C GLY A 154 -14.70 19.43 -56.65
N ASP A 155 -15.64 19.96 -57.44
CA ASP A 155 -16.96 20.38 -56.99
C ASP A 155 -18.01 19.31 -57.32
N LEU A 156 -19.04 19.17 -56.47
CA LEU A 156 -20.14 18.23 -56.70
C LEU A 156 -20.98 18.67 -57.92
N LYS A 157 -21.28 17.73 -58.82
CA LYS A 157 -21.99 18.04 -60.08
C LYS A 157 -23.51 18.01 -59.97
N ASP A 158 -24.05 17.21 -59.04
CA ASP A 158 -25.48 16.95 -58.94
C ASP A 158 -26.12 17.90 -57.91
N GLN A 159 -27.04 18.75 -58.37
CA GLN A 159 -27.69 19.75 -57.52
C GLN A 159 -28.49 19.12 -56.38
N GLY A 160 -29.18 17.99 -56.61
CA GLY A 160 -29.93 17.31 -55.55
C GLY A 160 -29.03 16.80 -54.41
N THR A 161 -27.85 16.30 -54.76
CA THR A 161 -26.81 15.91 -53.80
C THR A 161 -26.28 17.11 -53.03
N ILE A 162 -26.07 18.25 -53.70
CA ILE A 162 -25.68 19.51 -53.06
C ILE A 162 -26.75 19.97 -52.08
N ASP A 163 -28.02 20.03 -52.50
CA ASP A 163 -29.15 20.45 -51.66
C ASP A 163 -29.29 19.56 -50.41
N PHE A 164 -29.04 18.25 -50.56
CA PHE A 164 -29.06 17.31 -49.43
C PHE A 164 -27.88 17.54 -48.47
N LEU A 165 -26.67 17.75 -48.99
CA LEU A 165 -25.49 18.12 -48.17
C LEU A 165 -25.74 19.42 -47.41
N GLU A 166 -26.32 20.43 -48.06
CA GLU A 166 -26.69 21.71 -47.44
C GLU A 166 -27.68 21.49 -46.29
N SER A 167 -28.73 20.69 -46.52
CA SER A 167 -29.70 20.34 -45.47
C SER A 167 -29.02 19.65 -44.27
N CYS A 168 -28.15 18.67 -44.50
CA CYS A 168 -27.40 17.99 -43.44
C CYS A 168 -26.48 18.96 -42.69
N PHE A 169 -25.76 19.81 -43.41
CA PHE A 169 -24.81 20.75 -42.81
C PHE A 169 -25.51 21.85 -42.01
N PHE A 170 -26.62 22.42 -42.50
CA PHE A 170 -27.38 23.42 -41.74
C PHE A 170 -28.01 22.84 -40.47
N ARG A 171 -28.45 21.57 -40.51
CA ARG A 171 -28.88 20.85 -39.32
C ARG A 171 -27.73 20.67 -38.33
N PHE A 172 -26.53 20.33 -38.83
CA PHE A 172 -25.34 20.21 -37.99
C PHE A 172 -24.97 21.52 -37.31
N LEU A 173 -24.96 22.65 -38.02
CA LEU A 173 -24.68 23.95 -37.39
C LEU A 173 -25.66 24.24 -36.24
N ARG A 174 -26.95 23.98 -36.43
CA ARG A 174 -27.96 24.16 -35.38
C ARG A 174 -27.75 23.19 -34.21
N PHE A 175 -27.45 21.94 -34.51
CA PHE A 175 -27.15 20.91 -33.52
C PHE A 175 -25.90 21.27 -32.70
N ALA A 176 -24.82 21.68 -33.34
CA ALA A 176 -23.58 22.09 -32.69
C ALA A 176 -23.80 23.29 -31.76
N THR A 177 -24.60 24.27 -32.17
CA THR A 177 -24.99 25.38 -31.28
C THR A 177 -25.70 24.88 -30.02
N ILE A 178 -26.67 23.97 -30.14
CA ILE A 178 -27.44 23.45 -28.99
C ILE A 178 -26.54 22.55 -28.11
N ALA A 179 -25.78 21.66 -28.72
CA ALA A 179 -24.90 20.74 -28.01
C ALA A 179 -23.78 21.48 -27.25
N ASN A 180 -23.22 22.54 -27.82
CA ASN A 180 -22.24 23.37 -27.09
C ASN A 180 -22.86 24.10 -25.90
N GLN A 181 -24.12 24.54 -25.98
CA GLN A 181 -24.82 25.11 -24.82
C GLN A 181 -24.99 24.08 -23.69
N LEU A 182 -25.18 22.80 -24.02
CA LEU A 182 -25.25 21.73 -23.02
C LEU A 182 -23.87 21.39 -22.40
N ASN A 183 -22.78 21.80 -23.04
CA ASN A 183 -21.41 21.60 -22.56
C ASN A 183 -20.85 22.81 -21.80
N GLU A 184 -21.60 23.92 -21.73
CA GLU A 184 -21.18 25.04 -20.87
C GLU A 184 -21.17 24.55 -19.42
N PRO A 185 -20.10 24.83 -18.64
CA PRO A 185 -20.02 24.39 -17.25
C PRO A 185 -21.23 24.91 -16.48
N GLU A 186 -21.95 24.00 -15.82
CA GLU A 186 -23.06 24.38 -14.95
C GLU A 186 -22.55 25.37 -13.90
N GLU A 187 -23.17 26.56 -13.82
CA GLU A 187 -22.84 27.55 -12.82
C GLU A 187 -23.30 27.00 -11.46
N VAL A 188 -22.36 26.45 -10.69
CA VAL A 188 -22.67 25.82 -9.40
C VAL A 188 -22.83 26.92 -8.35
N ARG A 189 -24.06 27.09 -7.86
CA ARG A 189 -24.37 27.91 -6.69
C ARG A 189 -24.88 27.04 -5.55
N PHE A 190 -24.49 27.38 -4.33
CA PHE A 190 -24.89 26.69 -3.12
C PHE A 190 -25.83 27.57 -2.29
N GLU A 191 -26.77 26.96 -1.57
CA GLU A 191 -27.42 27.61 -0.44
C GLU A 191 -26.37 27.78 0.68
N PRO A 192 -26.01 29.02 1.09
CA PRO A 192 -24.95 29.22 2.06
C PRO A 192 -25.29 28.59 3.42
N GLY A 193 -24.34 27.88 4.02
CA GLY A 193 -24.56 27.23 5.30
C GLY A 193 -23.48 26.21 5.66
N THR A 194 -23.62 25.63 6.85
CA THR A 194 -22.77 24.53 7.32
C THR A 194 -23.62 23.26 7.43
N TYR A 195 -23.21 22.24 6.67
CA TYR A 195 -23.96 21.00 6.50
C TYR A 195 -23.26 19.87 7.22
N GLN A 196 -23.99 19.18 8.10
CA GLN A 196 -23.51 18.02 8.83
C GLN A 196 -23.83 16.77 8.02
N VAL A 197 -22.80 15.98 7.72
CA VAL A 197 -22.92 14.76 6.93
C VAL A 197 -22.11 13.65 7.59
N THR A 198 -22.58 12.41 7.45
CA THR A 198 -21.87 11.23 7.91
C THR A 198 -21.76 10.27 6.74
N THR A 199 -20.56 9.73 6.51
CA THR A 199 -20.26 8.69 5.51
C THR A 199 -19.56 7.50 6.18
N VAL A 200 -19.15 6.52 5.40
CA VAL A 200 -18.44 5.34 5.90
C VAL A 200 -16.93 5.53 5.64
N GLY A 201 -16.14 5.51 6.71
CA GLY A 201 -14.68 5.38 6.70
C GLY A 201 -14.24 3.91 6.79
N HIS A 202 -12.94 3.68 6.96
CA HIS A 202 -12.40 2.33 7.08
C HIS A 202 -12.84 1.61 8.36
N ASN A 203 -12.95 2.35 9.46
CA ASN A 203 -13.23 1.79 10.79
C ASN A 203 -14.68 2.00 11.26
N GLY A 204 -15.55 2.58 10.42
CA GLY A 204 -16.94 2.85 10.76
C GLY A 204 -17.42 4.18 10.20
N ASP A 205 -18.25 4.88 10.96
CA ASP A 205 -18.79 6.17 10.53
C ASP A 205 -17.71 7.27 10.50
N LEU A 206 -17.83 8.17 9.53
CA LEU A 206 -16.97 9.33 9.32
C LEU A 206 -17.83 10.60 9.29
N PRO A 207 -18.12 11.19 10.46
CA PRO A 207 -18.84 12.47 10.55
C PRO A 207 -17.98 13.63 10.04
N MET A 208 -18.58 14.58 9.34
CA MET A 208 -17.94 15.82 8.94
C MET A 208 -18.93 16.98 8.78
N SER A 209 -18.39 18.19 8.87
CA SER A 209 -19.08 19.46 8.74
C SER A 209 -18.50 20.21 7.54
N VAL A 210 -19.32 20.53 6.55
CA VAL A 210 -18.90 21.23 5.33
C VAL A 210 -19.55 22.60 5.29
N THR A 211 -18.74 23.66 5.22
CA THR A 211 -19.22 25.04 5.11
C THR A 211 -19.14 25.51 3.67
N LEU A 212 -20.28 25.97 3.14
CA LEU A 212 -20.40 26.50 1.78
C LEU A 212 -20.88 27.97 1.83
N SER A 213 -20.25 28.83 1.04
CA SER A 213 -20.80 30.13 0.64
C SER A 213 -21.60 29.96 -0.65
N GLU A 214 -22.17 31.04 -1.20
CA GLU A 214 -22.99 30.94 -2.42
C GLU A 214 -22.21 30.37 -3.62
N GLU A 215 -20.89 30.59 -3.66
CA GLU A 215 -20.05 30.26 -4.82
C GLU A 215 -18.94 29.25 -4.50
N ARG A 216 -18.70 28.91 -3.22
CA ARG A 216 -17.51 28.16 -2.80
C ARG A 216 -17.76 27.18 -1.65
N ILE A 217 -17.01 26.09 -1.66
CA ILE A 217 -16.70 25.27 -0.49
C ILE A 217 -15.61 26.00 0.30
N GLU A 218 -15.93 26.45 1.51
CA GLU A 218 -15.05 27.28 2.35
C GLU A 218 -14.23 26.45 3.33
N ALA A 219 -14.86 25.44 3.96
CA ALA A 219 -14.22 24.61 4.98
C ALA A 219 -14.82 23.20 5.00
N ILE A 220 -13.99 22.23 5.36
CA ILE A 220 -14.36 20.83 5.55
C ILE A 220 -13.70 20.38 6.85
N ASP A 221 -14.50 20.20 7.90
CA ASP A 221 -14.05 19.77 9.22
C ASP A 221 -14.49 18.32 9.44
N ILE A 222 -13.53 17.40 9.57
CA ILE A 222 -13.79 15.95 9.63
C ILE A 222 -13.50 15.45 11.04
N ASP A 223 -14.43 14.71 11.63
CA ASP A 223 -14.17 13.95 12.85
C ASP A 223 -13.41 12.65 12.50
N SER A 224 -12.10 12.67 12.71
CA SER A 224 -11.21 11.54 12.43
C SER A 224 -11.05 10.57 13.61
N SER A 225 -11.75 10.76 14.72
CA SER A 225 -11.53 10.00 15.96
C SER A 225 -11.82 8.49 15.83
N GLY A 226 -12.67 8.09 14.87
CA GLY A 226 -12.94 6.68 14.57
C GLY A 226 -11.85 6.00 13.72
N GLU A 227 -10.97 6.76 13.07
CA GLU A 227 -10.01 6.25 12.10
C GLU A 227 -8.63 5.95 12.71
N THR A 228 -7.81 5.20 11.97
CA THR A 228 -6.48 4.80 12.48
C THR A 228 -5.50 5.97 12.38
N GLY A 229 -5.20 6.57 13.55
CA GLY A 229 -4.23 7.66 13.66
C GLY A 229 -2.85 7.32 13.08
N GLY A 230 -2.24 8.27 12.38
CA GLY A 230 -0.96 8.12 11.69
C GLY A 230 -1.04 7.43 10.33
N ILE A 231 -2.17 6.79 9.98
CA ILE A 231 -2.40 6.15 8.67
C ILE A 231 -3.32 7.01 7.81
N ALA A 232 -4.49 7.40 8.35
CA ALA A 232 -5.48 8.17 7.60
C ALA A 232 -5.26 9.69 7.64
N ASP A 233 -4.34 10.19 8.46
CA ASP A 233 -4.13 11.63 8.69
C ASP A 233 -3.93 12.46 7.42
N VAL A 234 -3.27 11.89 6.41
CA VAL A 234 -3.06 12.57 5.12
C VAL A 234 -4.37 12.75 4.35
N VAL A 235 -5.35 11.86 4.51
CA VAL A 235 -6.69 11.98 3.91
C VAL A 235 -7.38 13.23 4.42
N PHE A 236 -7.32 13.46 5.73
CA PHE A 236 -8.01 14.57 6.40
C PHE A 236 -7.36 15.94 6.18
N THR A 237 -6.21 15.97 5.50
CA THR A 237 -5.49 17.21 5.19
C THR A 237 -5.44 17.45 3.69
N ARG A 238 -4.97 16.47 2.92
CA ARG A 238 -4.77 16.58 1.46
C ARG A 238 -6.08 16.71 0.70
N ILE A 239 -7.04 15.81 0.93
CA ILE A 239 -8.29 15.80 0.15
C ILE A 239 -9.10 17.08 0.40
N PRO A 240 -9.36 17.51 1.65
CA PRO A 240 -10.01 18.79 1.91
C PRO A 240 -9.32 19.97 1.24
N SER A 241 -7.98 20.03 1.30
CA SER A 241 -7.22 21.11 0.69
C SER A 241 -7.39 21.15 -0.83
N GLU A 242 -7.32 19.99 -1.51
CA GLU A 242 -7.51 19.90 -2.96
C GLU A 242 -8.96 20.23 -3.38
N ILE A 243 -9.95 19.80 -2.60
CA ILE A 243 -11.36 20.14 -2.85
C ILE A 243 -11.57 21.66 -2.73
N ILE A 244 -11.04 22.29 -1.68
CA ILE A 244 -11.21 23.73 -1.43
C ILE A 244 -10.41 24.57 -2.43
N GLU A 245 -9.18 24.17 -2.76
CA GLU A 245 -8.35 24.86 -3.75
C GLU A 245 -8.95 24.80 -5.15
N GLY A 246 -9.29 23.59 -5.61
CA GLY A 246 -9.81 23.36 -6.96
C GLY A 246 -11.30 23.63 -7.10
N GLN A 247 -12.03 23.80 -6.00
CA GLN A 247 -13.49 23.82 -5.97
C GLN A 247 -14.06 22.65 -6.78
N THR A 248 -13.51 21.45 -6.53
CA THR A 248 -13.66 20.25 -7.36
C THR A 248 -13.84 19.02 -6.49
N LEU A 249 -14.57 18.03 -6.99
CA LEU A 249 -14.64 16.68 -6.41
C LEU A 249 -13.80 15.67 -7.23
N ASN A 250 -13.12 16.13 -8.27
CA ASN A 250 -12.14 15.36 -9.03
C ASN A 250 -10.82 15.32 -8.24
N VAL A 251 -10.79 14.48 -7.20
CA VAL A 251 -9.66 14.35 -6.29
C VAL A 251 -9.28 12.88 -6.18
N ASP A 252 -7.98 12.58 -6.27
CA ASP A 252 -7.50 11.21 -6.21
C ASP A 252 -7.59 10.67 -4.78
N ALA A 253 -8.06 9.42 -4.66
CA ALA A 253 -8.00 8.71 -3.40
C ALA A 253 -6.55 8.48 -2.96
N VAL A 254 -6.30 8.55 -1.65
CA VAL A 254 -4.97 8.30 -1.08
C VAL A 254 -4.71 6.80 -1.02
N SER A 255 -3.61 6.36 -1.64
CA SER A 255 -3.12 4.98 -1.56
C SER A 255 -3.02 4.49 -0.11
N GLY A 256 -3.63 3.34 0.19
CA GLY A 256 -3.68 2.76 1.53
C GLY A 256 -4.79 3.27 2.45
N ALA A 257 -5.54 4.28 2.02
CA ALA A 257 -6.67 4.84 2.76
C ALA A 257 -7.85 5.15 1.83
N SER A 258 -8.09 4.29 0.83
CA SER A 258 -9.08 4.53 -0.24
C SER A 258 -10.51 4.60 0.29
N VAL A 259 -10.87 3.76 1.26
CA VAL A 259 -12.21 3.76 1.87
C VAL A 259 -12.48 5.11 2.55
N THR A 260 -11.56 5.53 3.42
CA THR A 260 -11.64 6.83 4.11
C THR A 260 -11.59 8.00 3.12
N SER A 261 -10.77 7.91 2.07
CA SER A 261 -10.70 8.94 1.01
C SER A 261 -12.04 9.14 0.30
N ASN A 262 -12.66 8.04 -0.13
CA ASN A 262 -13.98 8.07 -0.75
C ASN A 262 -15.05 8.54 0.24
N GLY A 263 -14.93 8.16 1.52
CA GLY A 263 -15.78 8.66 2.59
C GLY A 263 -15.78 10.19 2.68
N VAL A 264 -14.60 10.83 2.59
CA VAL A 264 -14.49 12.31 2.56
C VAL A 264 -15.11 12.90 1.30
N ILE A 265 -14.76 12.38 0.12
CA ILE A 265 -15.26 12.88 -1.17
C ILE A 265 -16.80 12.77 -1.24
N ASP A 266 -17.35 11.63 -0.82
CA ASP A 266 -18.79 11.39 -0.78
C ASP A 266 -19.49 12.23 0.28
N GLY A 267 -18.80 12.53 1.40
CA GLY A 267 -19.32 13.42 2.44
C GLY A 267 -19.52 14.82 1.88
N VAL A 268 -18.50 15.38 1.23
CA VAL A 268 -18.62 16.68 0.56
C VAL A 268 -19.67 16.64 -0.55
N ALA A 269 -19.75 15.57 -1.35
CA ALA A 269 -20.79 15.42 -2.35
C ALA A 269 -22.21 15.43 -1.76
N ARG A 270 -22.41 14.82 -0.58
CA ARG A 270 -23.69 14.87 0.15
C ARG A 270 -24.00 16.28 0.62
N ALA A 271 -23.01 17.01 1.16
CA ALA A 271 -23.19 18.39 1.61
C ALA A 271 -23.55 19.32 0.44
N VAL A 272 -22.86 19.19 -0.70
CA VAL A 272 -23.15 19.92 -1.94
C VAL A 272 -24.59 19.69 -2.39
N ARG A 273 -25.06 18.43 -2.35
CA ARG A 273 -26.45 18.11 -2.68
C ARG A 273 -27.46 18.70 -1.69
N GLN A 274 -27.15 18.68 -0.39
CA GLN A 274 -28.00 19.33 0.63
C GLN A 274 -28.06 20.85 0.44
N ALA A 275 -26.99 21.46 -0.07
CA ALA A 275 -26.93 22.87 -0.42
C ALA A 275 -27.57 23.23 -1.78
N GLY A 276 -28.35 22.31 -2.37
CA GLY A 276 -29.12 22.58 -3.59
C GLY A 276 -28.35 22.45 -4.90
N ALA A 277 -27.10 22.01 -4.89
CA ALA A 277 -26.24 21.89 -6.06
C ALA A 277 -26.04 20.44 -6.53
N ASN A 278 -25.67 20.26 -7.80
CA ASN A 278 -25.30 18.96 -8.36
C ASN A 278 -23.81 18.65 -8.12
N PRO A 279 -23.44 17.64 -7.30
CA PRO A 279 -22.04 17.29 -7.08
C PRO A 279 -21.32 16.80 -8.34
N ASP A 280 -22.03 16.28 -9.34
CA ASP A 280 -21.39 15.82 -10.58
C ASP A 280 -20.77 16.98 -11.38
N ALA A 281 -21.33 18.19 -11.27
CA ALA A 281 -20.74 19.40 -11.85
C ALA A 281 -19.37 19.74 -11.23
N LEU A 282 -19.14 19.36 -9.97
CA LEU A 282 -17.83 19.50 -9.33
C LEU A 282 -16.88 18.36 -9.68
N ARG A 283 -17.39 17.16 -9.99
CA ARG A 283 -16.57 16.02 -10.45
C ARG A 283 -16.06 16.22 -11.87
N SER A 284 -16.79 16.95 -12.71
CA SER A 284 -16.36 17.29 -14.07
C SER A 284 -15.34 18.43 -14.14
N ARG A 285 -15.07 19.12 -13.02
CA ARG A 285 -14.05 20.17 -12.98
C ARG A 285 -12.63 19.57 -13.06
N PRO A 286 -11.64 20.35 -13.54
CA PRO A 286 -10.24 19.96 -13.44
C PRO A 286 -9.84 19.65 -11.99
N LYS A 287 -8.78 18.85 -11.83
CA LYS A 287 -8.13 18.65 -10.53
C LYS A 287 -7.55 19.98 -10.02
N ALA A 288 -7.33 20.07 -8.71
CA ALA A 288 -6.67 21.22 -8.11
C ALA A 288 -5.27 21.45 -8.71
N PRO A 289 -4.81 22.72 -8.85
CA PRO A 289 -3.46 23.01 -9.35
C PRO A 289 -2.36 22.27 -8.59
N SER A 290 -2.46 22.16 -7.26
CA SER A 290 -1.51 21.38 -6.44
C SER A 290 -1.45 19.88 -6.80
N ALA A 291 -2.53 19.31 -7.34
CA ALA A 291 -2.60 17.93 -7.79
C ALA A 291 -2.04 17.73 -9.22
N LEU A 292 -1.72 18.81 -9.94
CA LEU A 292 -1.23 18.78 -11.33
C LEU A 292 0.23 19.20 -11.48
N ASP A 293 0.95 19.44 -10.38
CA ASP A 293 2.36 19.78 -10.42
C ASP A 293 3.20 18.63 -10.99
N LYS A 294 3.70 18.82 -12.21
CA LYS A 294 4.57 17.89 -12.95
C LYS A 294 6.01 18.39 -13.06
N GLU A 295 6.36 19.48 -12.37
CA GLU A 295 7.71 20.02 -12.47
C GLU A 295 8.71 19.12 -11.73
N ASP A 296 9.82 18.82 -12.41
CA ASP A 296 10.94 18.11 -11.81
C ASP A 296 11.55 18.94 -10.68
N LYS A 297 11.85 18.30 -9.54
CA LYS A 297 12.39 18.98 -8.36
C LYS A 297 13.73 18.41 -7.95
N THR A 298 14.65 19.31 -7.60
CA THR A 298 15.95 18.96 -7.04
C THR A 298 16.10 19.53 -5.63
N TYR A 299 16.48 18.67 -4.69
CA TYR A 299 16.78 19.01 -3.31
C TYR A 299 18.25 18.74 -3.03
N ASN A 300 18.90 19.63 -2.27
CA ASN A 300 20.26 19.44 -1.81
C ASN A 300 20.25 19.35 -0.29
N THR A 301 20.99 18.40 0.25
CA THR A 301 21.09 18.17 1.69
C THR A 301 22.46 17.60 2.04
N GLU A 302 22.71 17.28 3.31
CA GLU A 302 23.91 16.56 3.71
C GLU A 302 23.64 15.06 3.76
N LEU A 303 22.53 14.65 4.36
CA LEU A 303 22.12 13.26 4.51
C LEU A 303 20.79 12.98 3.80
N VAL A 304 20.77 11.93 2.98
CA VAL A 304 19.52 11.40 2.42
C VAL A 304 19.11 10.15 3.18
N VAL A 305 17.86 10.09 3.63
CA VAL A 305 17.27 8.91 4.27
C VAL A 305 16.13 8.39 3.40
N VAL A 306 16.17 7.12 3.03
CA VAL A 306 15.16 6.47 2.19
C VAL A 306 14.27 5.58 3.05
N GLY A 307 12.98 5.89 3.13
CA GLY A 307 12.00 5.26 4.00
C GLY A 307 11.71 6.10 5.24
N GLY A 308 10.43 6.46 5.45
CA GLY A 308 9.94 7.23 6.59
C GLY A 308 9.48 6.36 7.77
N GLY A 309 10.01 5.14 7.93
CA GLY A 309 9.72 4.28 9.07
C GLY A 309 10.45 4.71 10.35
N GLY A 310 10.32 3.93 11.44
CA GLY A 310 10.99 4.26 12.70
C GLY A 310 12.52 4.36 12.61
N ALA A 311 13.16 3.53 11.79
CA ALA A 311 14.62 3.62 11.54
C ALA A 311 14.99 4.92 10.84
N GLY A 312 14.24 5.30 9.79
CA GLY A 312 14.51 6.50 9.00
C GLY A 312 14.23 7.78 9.76
N LEU A 313 13.12 7.86 10.49
CA LEU A 313 12.85 9.02 11.34
C LEU A 313 13.83 9.12 12.52
N ALA A 314 14.31 8.00 13.05
CA ALA A 314 15.36 8.02 14.07
C ALA A 314 16.71 8.51 13.51
N ALA A 315 17.06 8.07 12.31
CA ALA A 315 18.24 8.55 11.60
C ALA A 315 18.16 10.06 11.35
N ALA A 316 17.03 10.54 10.82
CA ALA A 316 16.82 11.97 10.56
C ALA A 316 16.85 12.80 11.84
N ALA A 317 16.16 12.37 12.91
CA ALA A 317 16.20 13.06 14.19
C ALA A 317 17.62 13.14 14.77
N ARG A 318 18.39 12.06 14.64
CA ARG A 318 19.80 12.02 15.08
C ARG A 318 20.69 12.98 14.28
N ALA A 319 20.50 13.06 12.96
CA ALA A 319 21.23 13.99 12.10
C ALA A 319 20.96 15.46 12.50
N LEU A 320 19.70 15.78 12.76
CA LEU A 320 19.28 17.12 13.20
C LEU A 320 19.82 17.48 14.59
N GLN A 321 19.86 16.52 15.52
CA GLN A 321 20.51 16.71 16.83
C GLN A 321 22.02 17.01 16.71
N ALA A 322 22.66 16.54 15.64
CA ALA A 322 24.06 16.85 15.31
C ALA A 322 24.22 18.11 14.43
N GLY A 323 23.13 18.84 14.18
CA GLY A 323 23.13 20.07 13.38
C GLY A 323 23.31 19.86 11.87
N LYS A 324 23.03 18.64 11.36
CA LYS A 324 23.14 18.31 9.94
C LYS A 324 21.83 18.46 9.20
N GLN A 325 21.89 18.81 7.91
CA GLN A 325 20.72 18.86 7.05
C GLN A 325 20.32 17.45 6.59
N VAL A 326 19.02 17.16 6.60
CA VAL A 326 18.50 15.85 6.19
C VAL A 326 17.23 15.98 5.36
N VAL A 327 17.12 15.15 4.33
CA VAL A 327 15.88 14.91 3.57
C VAL A 327 15.51 13.44 3.71
N VAL A 328 14.30 13.19 4.20
CA VAL A 328 13.67 11.86 4.25
C VAL A 328 12.78 11.70 3.01
N VAL A 329 12.91 10.58 2.30
CA VAL A 329 12.11 10.27 1.12
C VAL A 329 11.26 9.03 1.40
N GLU A 330 9.94 9.14 1.27
CA GLU A 330 8.95 8.09 1.54
C GLU A 330 8.09 7.88 0.30
N LYS A 331 7.95 6.63 -0.14
CA LYS A 331 7.17 6.31 -1.34
C LYS A 331 5.67 6.39 -1.09
N PHE A 332 5.24 6.16 0.14
CA PHE A 332 3.84 6.18 0.52
C PHE A 332 3.36 7.61 0.80
N PRO A 333 2.04 7.88 0.77
CA PRO A 333 1.50 9.20 1.11
C PRO A 333 1.70 9.63 2.57
N SER A 334 2.12 8.71 3.44
CA SER A 334 2.38 8.95 4.86
C SER A 334 3.65 8.23 5.33
N VAL A 335 4.30 8.80 6.35
CA VAL A 335 5.42 8.15 7.06
C VAL A 335 4.91 7.07 8.01
N GLY A 336 5.82 6.22 8.50
CA GLY A 336 5.56 5.26 9.58
C GLY A 336 5.71 3.80 9.20
N GLY A 337 5.46 3.43 7.94
CA GLY A 337 5.62 2.07 7.43
C GLY A 337 4.99 0.99 8.32
N ASN A 338 5.70 -0.13 8.55
CA ASN A 338 5.29 -1.13 9.54
C ASN A 338 5.37 -0.63 10.98
N THR A 339 6.26 0.33 11.27
CA THR A 339 6.48 0.82 12.63
C THR A 339 5.20 1.40 13.23
N VAL A 340 4.42 2.20 12.49
CA VAL A 340 3.16 2.79 13.00
C VAL A 340 2.14 1.73 13.43
N ARG A 341 2.20 0.54 12.83
CA ARG A 341 1.34 -0.62 13.12
C ARG A 341 1.84 -1.51 14.26
N ALA A 342 2.99 -1.20 14.87
CA ALA A 342 3.57 -2.03 15.91
C ALA A 342 2.79 -1.90 17.23
N GLY A 343 2.01 -2.91 17.61
CA GLY A 343 1.30 -2.94 18.89
C GLY A 343 2.15 -3.34 20.12
N GLY A 344 3.37 -3.85 19.88
CA GLY A 344 4.23 -4.39 20.92
C GLY A 344 5.21 -3.39 21.54
N PRO A 345 5.72 -3.65 22.75
CA PRO A 345 6.75 -2.84 23.39
C PRO A 345 8.15 -3.02 22.75
N MET A 346 9.04 -2.08 23.06
CA MET A 346 10.46 -2.15 22.69
C MET A 346 11.26 -2.90 23.75
N ASN A 347 12.09 -3.87 23.35
CA ASN A 347 12.89 -4.64 24.29
C ASN A 347 14.15 -3.88 24.72
N ALA A 348 14.37 -3.73 26.03
CA ALA A 348 15.63 -3.28 26.58
C ALA A 348 15.83 -3.83 28.00
N PRO A 349 17.02 -4.31 28.36
CA PRO A 349 17.34 -4.60 29.75
C PRO A 349 17.56 -3.28 30.49
N ASP A 350 16.72 -3.01 31.48
CA ASP A 350 16.80 -1.91 32.44
C ASP A 350 16.71 -2.47 33.88
N PRO A 351 17.78 -3.09 34.40
CA PRO A 351 17.74 -3.76 35.71
C PRO A 351 17.36 -2.81 36.86
N ALA A 352 17.69 -1.52 36.75
CA ALA A 352 17.33 -0.52 37.76
C ALA A 352 15.81 -0.35 37.89
N TRP A 353 15.08 -0.47 36.77
CA TRP A 353 13.63 -0.44 36.72
C TRP A 353 13.01 -1.83 36.96
N GLN A 354 13.50 -2.84 36.24
CA GLN A 354 12.96 -4.20 36.28
C GLN A 354 13.07 -4.83 37.68
N ASN A 355 14.18 -4.66 38.38
CA ASN A 355 14.35 -5.23 39.73
C ASN A 355 13.37 -4.66 40.78
N THR A 356 12.58 -3.63 40.45
CA THR A 356 11.51 -3.10 41.33
C THR A 356 10.22 -3.92 41.28
N PHE A 357 10.08 -4.81 40.29
CA PHE A 357 8.92 -5.69 40.14
C PHE A 357 9.18 -7.04 40.80
N ALA A 358 8.16 -7.62 41.44
CA ALA A 358 8.26 -8.98 41.96
C ALA A 358 8.52 -9.99 40.83
N ALA A 359 9.26 -11.06 41.13
CA ALA A 359 9.39 -12.20 40.23
C ALA A 359 8.05 -12.93 40.05
N ASN A 360 7.75 -13.38 38.84
CA ASN A 360 6.62 -14.29 38.62
C ASN A 360 7.04 -15.72 39.01
N PRO A 361 6.12 -16.58 39.48
CA PRO A 361 6.47 -17.92 39.97
C PRO A 361 7.29 -18.79 38.99
N GLY A 362 7.08 -18.65 37.69
CA GLY A 362 7.77 -19.45 36.66
C GLY A 362 9.16 -18.94 36.25
N GLU A 363 9.52 -17.70 36.58
CA GLU A 363 10.72 -17.05 36.03
C GLU A 363 12.04 -17.64 36.52
N ALA A 364 12.07 -18.08 37.79
CA ALA A 364 13.24 -18.78 38.33
C ALA A 364 13.47 -20.11 37.59
N ASN A 365 12.41 -20.83 37.26
CA ASN A 365 12.49 -22.08 36.50
C ASN A 365 12.98 -21.82 35.07
N THR A 366 12.45 -20.81 34.39
CA THR A 366 12.91 -20.42 33.04
C THR A 366 14.40 -20.05 33.02
N LEU A 367 14.91 -19.35 34.04
CA LEU A 367 16.35 -19.05 34.13
C LEU A 367 17.18 -20.29 34.45
N GLN A 368 16.67 -21.20 35.29
CA GLN A 368 17.32 -22.49 35.56
C GLN A 368 17.42 -23.34 34.29
N GLU A 369 16.35 -23.43 33.51
CA GLU A 369 16.34 -24.14 32.22
C GLU A 369 17.36 -23.55 31.25
N LEU A 370 17.46 -22.22 31.16
CA LEU A 370 18.47 -21.54 30.35
C LEU A 370 19.90 -21.81 30.84
N HIS A 371 20.11 -21.80 32.16
CA HIS A 371 21.39 -22.12 32.79
C HIS A 371 21.84 -23.55 32.48
N ASP A 372 20.90 -24.49 32.44
CA ASP A 372 21.16 -25.93 32.28
C ASP A 372 21.34 -26.36 30.81
N ILE A 373 21.20 -25.45 29.84
CA ILE A 373 21.55 -25.72 28.44
C ILE A 373 23.01 -26.17 28.35
N ASP A 374 23.23 -27.26 27.61
CA ASP A 374 24.55 -27.82 27.35
C ASP A 374 25.42 -26.82 26.57
N GLU A 375 26.54 -26.42 27.17
CA GLU A 375 27.54 -25.52 26.57
C GLU A 375 28.04 -26.01 25.21
N ALA A 376 28.03 -27.32 24.94
CA ALA A 376 28.42 -27.89 23.64
C ALA A 376 27.49 -27.50 22.48
N THR A 377 26.29 -26.97 22.78
CA THR A 377 25.30 -26.53 21.78
C THR A 377 25.42 -25.04 21.42
N ILE A 378 26.25 -24.30 22.16
CA ILE A 378 26.45 -22.86 22.01
C ILE A 378 27.57 -22.60 21.00
N ASP A 379 27.33 -21.68 20.07
CA ASP A 379 28.32 -21.31 19.06
C ASP A 379 29.56 -20.66 19.70
N PRO A 380 30.78 -20.91 19.17
CA PRO A 380 32.03 -20.51 19.81
C PRO A 380 32.13 -19.02 20.16
N GLU A 381 31.53 -18.13 19.37
CA GLU A 381 31.55 -16.69 19.63
C GLU A 381 30.61 -16.24 20.77
N PHE A 382 29.65 -17.07 21.20
CA PHE A 382 28.72 -16.76 22.31
C PHE A 382 29.08 -17.47 23.62
N ILE A 383 30.04 -18.40 23.63
CA ILE A 383 30.28 -19.28 24.78
C ILE A 383 30.71 -18.52 26.04
N ASP A 384 31.55 -17.50 25.91
CA ASP A 384 32.05 -16.73 27.04
C ASP A 384 30.94 -15.88 27.67
N ASP A 385 30.08 -15.29 26.84
CA ASP A 385 28.88 -14.57 27.30
C ASP A 385 27.87 -15.51 27.96
N PHE A 386 27.72 -16.72 27.43
CA PHE A 386 26.81 -17.73 28.01
C PHE A 386 27.31 -18.16 29.40
N ARG A 387 28.60 -18.45 29.55
CA ARG A 387 29.20 -18.76 30.86
C ARG A 387 29.08 -17.61 31.85
N ALA A 388 29.29 -16.38 31.39
CA ALA A 388 29.10 -15.20 32.23
C ALA A 388 27.62 -15.05 32.67
N LEU A 389 26.67 -15.30 31.77
CA LEU A 389 25.24 -15.30 32.10
C LEU A 389 24.91 -16.39 33.14
N LYS A 390 25.48 -17.59 33.02
CA LYS A 390 25.27 -18.67 34.01
C LYS A 390 25.63 -18.21 35.42
N VAL A 391 26.75 -17.50 35.58
CA VAL A 391 27.15 -16.91 36.87
C VAL A 391 26.14 -15.88 37.37
N GLU A 392 25.59 -15.02 36.50
CA GLU A 392 24.55 -14.07 36.91
C GLU A 392 23.27 -14.77 37.37
N ILE A 393 22.87 -15.84 36.67
CA ILE A 393 21.70 -16.66 37.01
C ILE A 393 21.91 -17.39 38.33
N GLU A 394 23.06 -18.03 38.55
CA GLU A 394 23.41 -18.71 39.80
C GLU A 394 23.33 -17.75 41.01
N GLU A 395 23.77 -16.51 40.85
CA GLU A 395 23.66 -15.50 41.90
C GLU A 395 22.20 -15.10 42.15
N TYR A 396 21.43 -14.83 41.10
CA TYR A 396 20.01 -14.46 41.24
C TYR A 396 19.17 -15.57 41.90
N LEU A 397 19.41 -16.83 41.53
CA LEU A 397 18.66 -17.99 42.05
C LEU A 397 18.86 -18.23 43.55
N LYS A 398 19.85 -17.57 44.20
CA LYS A 398 19.97 -17.56 45.67
C LYS A 398 18.82 -16.81 46.35
N ASN A 399 18.21 -15.83 45.68
CA ASN A 399 17.09 -15.04 46.19
C ASN A 399 16.17 -14.50 45.06
N PRO A 400 15.40 -15.35 44.38
CA PRO A 400 14.65 -15.00 43.16
C PRO A 400 13.33 -14.27 43.50
N THR A 401 13.44 -13.06 44.04
CA THR A 401 12.29 -12.28 44.55
C THR A 401 11.88 -11.11 43.65
N TYR A 402 12.69 -10.76 42.66
CA TYR A 402 12.49 -9.63 41.77
C TYR A 402 12.66 -10.02 40.30
N LEU A 403 12.14 -9.23 39.35
CA LEU A 403 12.41 -9.46 37.93
C LEU A 403 13.89 -9.27 37.62
N PHE A 404 14.61 -10.37 37.43
CA PHE A 404 15.97 -10.33 36.92
C PHE A 404 16.00 -9.97 35.42
N ASP A 405 16.91 -9.11 34.99
CA ASP A 405 17.30 -9.01 33.59
C ASP A 405 18.75 -8.52 33.50
N SER A 406 19.38 -8.76 32.35
CA SER A 406 20.73 -8.28 32.09
C SER A 406 21.00 -8.16 30.59
N LYS A 407 22.07 -7.46 30.23
CA LYS A 407 22.52 -7.39 28.83
C LYS A 407 22.89 -8.78 28.30
N LEU A 408 23.50 -9.62 29.13
CA LEU A 408 23.88 -10.99 28.77
C LEU A 408 22.65 -11.87 28.59
N LEU A 409 21.66 -11.78 29.49
CA LEU A 409 20.39 -12.51 29.34
C LEU A 409 19.72 -12.15 28.02
N TYR A 410 19.62 -10.85 27.73
CA TYR A 410 19.02 -10.38 26.50
C TYR A 410 19.78 -10.84 25.25
N ARG A 411 21.12 -10.83 25.29
CA ARG A 411 21.99 -11.27 24.19
C ARG A 411 21.83 -12.75 23.89
N ILE A 412 21.96 -13.60 24.90
CA ILE A 412 21.85 -15.06 24.75
C ILE A 412 20.46 -15.45 24.28
N GLN A 413 19.40 -14.84 24.84
CA GLN A 413 18.05 -15.10 24.35
C GLN A 413 17.85 -14.66 22.89
N THR A 414 18.40 -13.51 22.49
CA THR A 414 18.33 -13.05 21.09
C THR A 414 19.06 -14.02 20.15
N TYR A 415 20.23 -14.51 20.56
CA TYR A 415 21.00 -15.50 19.82
C TYR A 415 20.23 -16.84 19.68
N LEU A 416 19.87 -17.47 20.79
CA LEU A 416 19.15 -18.75 20.79
C LEU A 416 17.79 -18.63 20.07
N GLY A 417 17.10 -17.51 20.31
CA GLY A 417 15.81 -17.21 19.68
C GLY A 417 15.89 -17.09 18.16
N GLY A 418 17.01 -16.64 17.60
CA GLY A 418 17.25 -16.49 16.17
C GLY A 418 17.96 -17.66 15.50
N LYS A 419 18.44 -18.65 16.26
CA LYS A 419 19.11 -19.83 15.73
C LYS A 419 18.09 -20.78 15.08
N ARG A 420 18.23 -21.10 13.80
CA ARG A 420 17.36 -22.01 13.03
C ARG A 420 18.14 -22.84 12.02
N LYS A 421 17.54 -23.94 11.57
CA LYS A 421 17.98 -24.71 10.39
C LYS A 421 16.94 -24.59 9.28
N ASP A 422 17.41 -24.38 8.06
CA ASP A 422 16.54 -24.41 6.87
C ASP A 422 16.17 -25.85 6.47
N LEU A 423 15.30 -26.00 5.46
CA LEU A 423 14.86 -27.31 4.96
C LEU A 423 15.99 -28.15 4.34
N LYS A 424 17.15 -27.54 4.05
CA LYS A 424 18.35 -28.20 3.54
C LYS A 424 19.34 -28.55 4.65
N GLY A 425 19.02 -28.23 5.91
CA GLY A 425 19.85 -28.47 7.08
C GLY A 425 20.93 -27.41 7.31
N ASN A 426 20.93 -26.30 6.56
CA ASN A 426 21.85 -25.19 6.80
C ASN A 426 21.43 -24.43 8.06
N GLU A 427 22.35 -24.29 9.00
CA GLU A 427 22.12 -23.54 10.23
C GLU A 427 22.45 -22.06 10.05
N ILE A 428 21.64 -21.20 10.68
CA ILE A 428 21.88 -19.76 10.76
C ILE A 428 21.58 -19.28 12.18
N HIS A 429 22.33 -18.29 12.65
CA HIS A 429 22.03 -17.52 13.86
C HIS A 429 22.43 -16.06 13.62
N GLY A 430 22.01 -15.16 14.51
CA GLY A 430 22.36 -13.74 14.38
C GLY A 430 23.85 -13.50 14.55
N ASN A 431 24.38 -12.51 13.84
CA ASN A 431 25.77 -12.09 13.93
C ASN A 431 26.07 -11.58 15.34
N TYR A 432 27.07 -12.18 15.99
CA TYR A 432 27.46 -11.83 17.36
C TYR A 432 27.70 -10.34 17.57
N GLN A 433 28.45 -9.68 16.68
CA GLN A 433 28.77 -8.26 16.86
C GLN A 433 27.52 -7.37 16.73
N LEU A 434 26.62 -7.69 15.81
CA LEU A 434 25.36 -6.96 15.66
C LEU A 434 24.43 -7.17 16.86
N ILE A 435 24.30 -8.41 17.36
CA ILE A 435 23.51 -8.72 18.57
C ILE A 435 24.11 -8.02 19.79
N SER A 436 25.44 -8.05 19.94
CA SER A 436 26.11 -7.39 21.08
C SER A 436 25.85 -5.89 21.10
N ILE A 437 25.93 -5.22 19.95
CA ILE A 437 25.59 -3.80 19.82
C ILE A 437 24.12 -3.54 20.17
N LEU A 438 23.19 -4.32 19.59
CA LEU A 438 21.76 -4.19 19.86
C LEU A 438 21.48 -4.27 21.36
N THR A 439 21.99 -5.32 22.00
CA THR A 439 21.69 -5.64 23.40
C THR A 439 22.37 -4.69 24.38
N GLU A 440 23.55 -4.17 24.04
CA GLU A 440 24.26 -3.19 24.87
C GLU A 440 23.65 -1.79 24.82
N ARG A 441 23.11 -1.41 23.66
CA ARG A 441 22.59 -0.06 23.39
C ARG A 441 21.06 0.04 23.43
N ALA A 442 20.34 -1.06 23.67
CA ALA A 442 18.89 -1.07 23.73
C ALA A 442 18.32 -0.04 24.72
N LEU A 443 18.86 0.01 25.94
CA LEU A 443 18.41 0.98 26.96
C LEU A 443 18.75 2.42 26.56
N GLU A 444 19.88 2.65 25.90
CA GLU A 444 20.24 3.97 25.36
C GLU A 444 19.18 4.45 24.36
N SER A 445 18.69 3.56 23.49
CA SER A 445 17.62 3.87 22.54
C SER A 445 16.31 4.23 23.25
N VAL A 446 15.93 3.53 24.32
CA VAL A 446 14.76 3.89 25.15
C VAL A 446 14.95 5.29 25.74
N ARG A 447 16.08 5.57 26.38
CA ARG A 447 16.36 6.89 26.99
C ARG A 447 16.41 8.01 25.97
N TRP A 448 16.92 7.73 24.78
CA TRP A 448 16.95 8.69 23.68
C TRP A 448 15.54 9.02 23.18
N LEU A 449 14.66 8.04 23.04
CA LEU A 449 13.25 8.26 22.69
C LEU A 449 12.53 9.09 23.76
N GLU A 450 12.77 8.80 25.05
CA GLU A 450 12.25 9.63 26.15
C GLU A 450 12.69 11.09 26.03
N ASN A 451 13.96 11.32 25.73
CA ASN A 451 14.50 12.68 25.56
C ASN A 451 13.91 13.43 24.35
N ILE A 452 13.46 12.71 23.32
CA ILE A 452 12.76 13.32 22.18
C ILE A 452 11.30 13.62 22.51
N GLY A 453 10.68 12.85 23.42
CA GLY A 453 9.33 13.08 23.91
C GLY A 453 8.42 11.85 23.92
N VAL A 454 8.96 10.64 23.69
CA VAL A 454 8.16 9.40 23.79
C VAL A 454 7.96 9.07 25.26
N GLU A 455 6.70 8.99 25.68
CA GLU A 455 6.35 8.58 27.04
C GLU A 455 6.14 7.07 27.12
N PHE A 456 6.84 6.42 28.05
CA PHE A 456 6.67 5.00 28.36
C PHE A 456 5.87 4.79 29.64
N VAL A 457 5.14 3.67 29.69
CA VAL A 457 4.51 3.14 30.89
C VAL A 457 5.60 2.61 31.82
N ARG A 458 5.51 2.91 33.13
CA ARG A 458 6.57 2.63 34.12
C ARG A 458 6.15 1.75 35.28
N ASP A 459 4.86 1.49 35.42
CA ASP A 459 4.23 0.65 36.45
C ASP A 459 3.96 -0.79 35.97
N GLU A 460 4.31 -1.14 34.74
CA GLU A 460 4.30 -2.51 34.22
C GLU A 460 5.52 -2.80 33.33
N VAL A 461 6.04 -4.04 33.38
CA VAL A 461 7.00 -4.56 32.40
C VAL A 461 6.27 -5.53 31.48
N THR A 462 6.21 -5.20 30.19
CA THR A 462 5.39 -5.94 29.24
C THR A 462 6.20 -7.01 28.51
N MET A 463 5.52 -8.04 28.01
CA MET A 463 6.10 -9.10 27.20
C MET A 463 5.28 -9.25 25.92
N PRO A 464 5.82 -8.89 24.73
CA PRO A 464 5.11 -9.13 23.48
C PRO A 464 5.02 -10.62 23.17
N VAL A 465 4.05 -10.98 22.34
CA VAL A 465 4.00 -12.31 21.72
C VAL A 465 5.35 -12.60 21.06
N GLY A 466 5.89 -13.81 21.27
CA GLY A 466 7.16 -14.26 20.72
C GLY A 466 8.40 -13.67 21.40
N ALA A 467 8.27 -12.95 22.52
CA ALA A 467 9.40 -12.69 23.42
C ALA A 467 9.60 -13.86 24.39
N LEU A 468 10.83 -13.98 24.90
CA LEU A 468 11.24 -15.03 25.85
C LEU A 468 11.38 -14.51 27.28
N TRP A 469 11.16 -13.22 27.51
CA TRP A 469 11.32 -12.58 28.82
C TRP A 469 10.59 -11.23 28.86
N ARG A 470 10.09 -10.83 30.03
CA ARG A 470 9.45 -9.52 30.22
C ARG A 470 10.49 -8.41 30.35
N ARG A 471 10.71 -7.69 29.24
CA ARG A 471 11.62 -6.52 29.15
C ARG A 471 11.11 -5.40 28.25
N GLY A 472 9.82 -5.48 27.93
CA GLY A 472 9.16 -4.59 27.00
C GLY A 472 8.84 -3.25 27.65
N HIS A 473 9.42 -2.19 27.09
CA HIS A 473 9.08 -0.80 27.32
C HIS A 473 7.93 -0.40 26.39
N LYS A 474 6.73 -0.27 26.96
CA LYS A 474 5.50 0.05 26.22
C LYS A 474 5.25 1.55 26.19
N PRO A 475 5.02 2.18 25.03
CA PRO A 475 4.62 3.57 24.98
C PRO A 475 3.21 3.76 25.55
N LYS A 476 2.92 4.95 26.10
CA LYS A 476 1.58 5.28 26.63
C LYS A 476 0.53 5.40 25.53
N VAL A 477 0.90 6.02 24.41
CA VAL A 477 0.04 6.09 23.23
C VAL A 477 0.07 4.71 22.55
N PRO A 478 -1.09 4.07 22.27
CA PRO A 478 -1.14 2.75 21.66
C PRO A 478 -0.44 2.69 20.31
N MET A 479 -0.05 1.46 19.93
CA MET A 479 0.62 1.16 18.66
C MET A 479 1.92 1.96 18.47
N GLY A 480 2.53 1.87 17.30
CA GLY A 480 3.76 2.60 17.01
C GLY A 480 3.54 4.07 16.69
N VAL A 481 2.30 4.55 16.76
CA VAL A 481 1.91 5.95 16.58
C VAL A 481 2.72 6.84 17.50
N ALA A 482 2.92 6.44 18.76
CA ALA A 482 3.71 7.17 19.75
C ALA A 482 5.12 7.50 19.27
N PHE A 483 5.78 6.56 18.60
CA PHE A 483 7.13 6.76 18.09
C PHE A 483 7.12 7.63 16.84
N ILE A 484 6.22 7.33 15.90
CA ILE A 484 6.20 7.97 14.58
C ILE A 484 5.77 9.42 14.66
N SER A 485 4.72 9.76 15.43
CA SER A 485 4.27 11.14 15.56
C SER A 485 5.33 12.02 16.22
N VAL A 486 5.88 11.58 17.35
CA VAL A 486 6.92 12.30 18.11
C VAL A 486 8.18 12.52 17.26
N LEU A 487 8.66 11.50 16.54
CA LEU A 487 9.84 11.65 15.70
C LEU A 487 9.57 12.50 14.46
N LYS A 488 8.41 12.35 13.81
CA LYS A 488 8.00 13.19 12.67
C LYS A 488 7.95 14.66 13.08
N ASP A 489 7.29 14.97 14.19
CA ASP A 489 7.17 16.32 14.72
C ASP A 489 8.55 16.90 15.08
N PHE A 490 9.41 16.08 15.68
CA PHE A 490 10.79 16.48 15.95
C PHE A 490 11.55 16.82 14.66
N VAL A 491 11.47 15.97 13.63
CA VAL A 491 12.15 16.19 12.35
C VAL A 491 11.70 17.50 11.70
N LEU A 492 10.38 17.71 11.58
CA LEU A 492 9.82 18.90 10.96
C LEU A 492 10.15 20.18 11.76
N LYS A 493 10.01 20.14 13.09
CA LYS A 493 10.28 21.30 13.97
C LYS A 493 11.76 21.73 13.94
N ASN A 494 12.67 20.80 13.67
CA ASN A 494 14.11 21.08 13.61
C ASN A 494 14.62 21.31 12.17
N GLY A 495 13.74 21.48 11.19
CA GLY A 495 14.10 21.87 9.83
C GLY A 495 14.45 20.73 8.88
N GLY A 496 14.19 19.47 9.26
CA GLY A 496 14.26 18.33 8.34
C GLY A 496 13.12 18.36 7.32
N ILE A 497 13.40 17.89 6.10
CA ILE A 497 12.41 17.80 5.03
C ILE A 497 11.94 16.36 4.91
N ILE A 498 10.63 16.14 4.78
CA ILE A 498 10.04 14.83 4.49
C ILE A 498 9.28 14.92 3.17
N LEU A 499 9.69 14.13 2.18
CA LEU A 499 9.07 14.03 0.87
C LEU A 499 8.29 12.71 0.79
N THR A 500 6.96 12.76 0.92
CA THR A 500 6.08 11.60 0.70
C THR A 500 5.79 11.42 -0.79
N ASP A 501 5.09 10.34 -1.15
CA ASP A 501 4.71 10.04 -2.54
C ASP A 501 5.89 10.06 -3.52
N THR A 502 7.09 9.74 -3.02
CA THR A 502 8.34 9.81 -3.77
C THR A 502 9.00 8.44 -3.78
N GLN A 503 8.71 7.64 -4.80
CA GLN A 503 9.31 6.31 -4.93
C GLN A 503 10.72 6.42 -5.49
N VAL A 504 11.74 6.15 -4.68
CA VAL A 504 13.14 6.08 -5.15
C VAL A 504 13.31 4.91 -6.12
N LYS A 505 13.96 5.17 -7.25
CA LYS A 505 14.24 4.21 -8.32
C LYS A 505 15.74 4.00 -8.56
N GLU A 506 16.56 4.95 -8.16
CA GLU A 506 17.99 4.95 -8.47
C GLU A 506 18.81 5.57 -7.33
N LEU A 507 19.97 4.97 -7.04
CA LEU A 507 21.02 5.56 -6.20
C LEU A 507 21.98 6.36 -7.09
N LEU A 508 22.24 7.61 -6.73
CA LEU A 508 23.18 8.48 -7.44
C LEU A 508 24.59 8.23 -6.95
N ILE A 509 25.55 8.07 -7.87
CA ILE A 509 26.94 7.79 -7.57
C ILE A 509 27.84 8.87 -8.16
N THR A 510 28.76 9.40 -7.37
CA THR A 510 29.81 10.34 -7.79
C THR A 510 31.13 9.91 -7.17
N ASP A 511 32.18 9.77 -7.99
CA ASP A 511 33.52 9.34 -7.55
C ASP A 511 33.52 8.04 -6.71
N ASP A 512 32.76 7.04 -7.15
CA ASP A 512 32.52 5.75 -6.47
C ASP A 512 31.87 5.86 -5.07
N ILE A 513 31.22 6.98 -4.77
CA ILE A 513 30.47 7.22 -3.52
C ILE A 513 28.99 7.39 -3.85
N VAL A 514 28.11 6.73 -3.09
CA VAL A 514 26.67 6.96 -3.18
C VAL A 514 26.34 8.32 -2.54
N THR A 515 25.90 9.26 -3.35
CA THR A 515 25.72 10.68 -2.99
C THR A 515 24.28 11.15 -3.09
N GLY A 516 23.31 10.30 -3.42
CA GLY A 516 21.93 10.75 -3.46
C GLY A 516 20.98 9.72 -4.03
N VAL A 517 19.77 10.18 -4.32
CA VAL A 517 18.72 9.34 -4.91
C VAL A 517 17.95 10.08 -5.98
N LYS A 518 17.41 9.31 -6.93
CA LYS A 518 16.40 9.78 -7.87
C LYS A 518 15.16 8.90 -7.76
N GLY A 519 13.99 9.53 -7.75
CA GLY A 519 12.71 8.87 -7.66
C GLY A 519 11.63 9.56 -8.49
N THR A 520 10.45 8.98 -8.45
CA THR A 520 9.25 9.49 -9.12
C THR A 520 8.29 10.04 -8.06
N GLY A 521 7.87 11.29 -8.23
CA GLY A 521 6.86 11.94 -7.40
C GLY A 521 5.44 11.52 -7.76
N ARG A 522 4.47 12.01 -6.99
CA ARG A 522 3.03 11.69 -7.11
C ARG A 522 2.48 11.78 -8.53
N ASN A 523 2.91 12.76 -9.31
CA ASN A 523 2.36 13.10 -10.63
C ASN A 523 3.31 12.71 -11.78
N GLY A 524 4.26 11.82 -11.51
CA GLY A 524 5.25 11.37 -12.51
C GLY A 524 6.47 12.26 -12.66
N GLN A 525 6.57 13.36 -11.89
CA GLN A 525 7.75 14.22 -11.91
C GLN A 525 8.99 13.50 -11.38
N THR A 526 10.15 13.88 -11.89
CA THR A 526 11.43 13.42 -11.37
C THR A 526 11.77 14.18 -10.10
N ILE A 527 12.00 13.46 -9.01
CA ILE A 527 12.51 14.02 -7.76
C ILE A 527 13.95 13.56 -7.57
N THR A 528 14.87 14.53 -7.56
CA THR A 528 16.30 14.30 -7.32
C THR A 528 16.67 14.85 -5.96
N VAL A 529 17.31 14.04 -5.12
CA VAL A 529 17.84 14.48 -3.81
C VAL A 529 19.33 14.20 -3.77
N ASN A 530 20.13 15.27 -3.83
CA ASN A 530 21.58 15.19 -3.69
C ASN A 530 21.97 15.34 -2.22
N GLY A 531 22.94 14.54 -1.79
CA GLY A 531 23.54 14.53 -0.48
C GLY A 531 25.02 14.16 -0.53
N LYS A 532 25.57 13.78 0.63
CA LYS A 532 26.94 13.24 0.75
C LYS A 532 26.96 11.77 1.16
N ALA A 533 25.84 11.28 1.71
CA ALA A 533 25.62 9.89 2.09
C ALA A 533 24.12 9.55 2.03
N VAL A 534 23.81 8.26 1.87
CA VAL A 534 22.45 7.71 1.80
C VAL A 534 22.28 6.60 2.84
N ILE A 535 21.19 6.65 3.61
CA ILE A 535 20.78 5.56 4.52
C ILE A 535 19.49 4.93 4.01
N LEU A 536 19.53 3.63 3.72
CA LEU A 536 18.36 2.83 3.39
C LEU A 536 17.68 2.34 4.67
N THR A 537 16.42 2.72 4.85
CA THR A 537 15.57 2.40 6.01
C THR A 537 14.16 1.98 5.57
N THR A 538 14.09 1.29 4.43
CA THR A 538 12.87 1.05 3.64
C THR A 538 12.01 -0.13 4.11
N GLY A 539 12.41 -0.81 5.18
CA GLY A 539 11.72 -2.00 5.69
C GLY A 539 11.98 -3.26 4.87
N GLY A 540 11.19 -4.30 5.15
CA GLY A 540 11.33 -5.62 4.56
C GLY A 540 10.57 -5.83 3.24
N PHE A 541 10.35 -7.10 2.92
CA PHE A 541 9.64 -7.56 1.71
C PHE A 541 8.43 -8.45 2.03
N GLY A 542 7.87 -8.34 3.25
CA GLY A 542 6.77 -9.17 3.73
C GLY A 542 5.43 -8.99 3.00
N ALA A 543 5.29 -8.02 2.11
CA ALA A 543 4.13 -7.83 1.23
C ALA A 543 4.40 -8.25 -0.23
N ASN A 544 5.57 -8.83 -0.52
CA ASN A 544 5.94 -9.29 -1.85
C ASN A 544 6.04 -10.82 -1.88
N THR A 545 4.89 -11.48 -2.12
CA THR A 545 4.79 -12.95 -2.18
C THR A 545 5.78 -13.58 -3.17
N LYS A 546 5.99 -12.95 -4.34
CA LYS A 546 6.94 -13.46 -5.33
C LYS A 546 8.38 -13.47 -4.82
N MET A 547 8.79 -12.40 -4.13
CA MET A 547 10.13 -12.32 -3.53
C MET A 547 10.27 -13.28 -2.35
N LEU A 548 9.23 -13.45 -1.53
CA LEU A 548 9.20 -14.45 -0.47
C LEU A 548 9.39 -15.87 -1.02
N GLN A 549 8.62 -16.26 -2.03
CA GLN A 549 8.72 -17.56 -2.69
C GLN A 549 10.10 -17.76 -3.35
N GLN A 550 10.64 -16.73 -4.02
CA GLN A 550 11.95 -16.79 -4.67
C GLN A 550 13.06 -17.16 -3.68
N TYR A 551 13.05 -16.58 -2.48
CA TYR A 551 14.12 -16.78 -1.50
C TYR A 551 13.84 -17.91 -0.51
N ASN A 552 12.59 -18.35 -0.35
CA ASN A 552 12.18 -19.28 0.69
C ASN A 552 13.06 -20.53 0.76
N THR A 553 13.68 -20.74 1.92
CA THR A 553 14.37 -21.99 2.26
C THR A 553 13.85 -22.62 3.55
N TYR A 554 12.92 -21.96 4.24
CA TYR A 554 12.51 -22.30 5.60
C TYR A 554 11.14 -22.96 5.68
N TRP A 555 10.13 -22.43 4.99
CA TRP A 555 8.76 -22.97 5.01
C TRP A 555 8.58 -24.05 3.95
N SER A 556 7.82 -25.11 4.23
CA SER A 556 7.53 -26.16 3.24
C SER A 556 6.85 -25.59 1.99
N GLU A 557 6.00 -24.58 2.17
CA GLU A 557 5.28 -23.87 1.11
C GLU A 557 4.97 -22.42 1.53
N ILE A 558 4.85 -21.52 0.54
CA ILE A 558 4.31 -20.16 0.71
C ILE A 558 3.24 -19.97 -0.37
N ASP A 559 1.97 -19.95 0.04
CA ASP A 559 0.83 -19.80 -0.86
C ASP A 559 0.88 -18.50 -1.67
N ASP A 560 0.38 -18.53 -2.90
CA ASP A 560 0.26 -17.35 -3.77
C ASP A 560 -0.63 -16.25 -3.16
N ASP A 561 -1.61 -16.65 -2.37
CA ASP A 561 -2.58 -15.77 -1.71
C ASP A 561 -2.25 -15.47 -0.25
N ILE A 562 -1.03 -15.80 0.22
CA ILE A 562 -0.66 -15.61 1.62
C ILE A 562 -0.86 -14.16 2.05
N ALA A 563 -1.68 -13.97 3.09
CA ALA A 563 -1.92 -12.66 3.65
C ALA A 563 -0.70 -12.16 4.44
N THR A 564 -0.66 -10.85 4.71
CA THR A 564 0.43 -10.24 5.46
C THR A 564 -0.08 -9.21 6.46
N SER A 565 0.55 -9.15 7.62
CA SER A 565 0.31 -8.08 8.61
C SER A 565 1.06 -6.78 8.29
N ASN A 566 1.85 -6.78 7.21
CA ASN A 566 2.68 -5.65 6.81
C ASN A 566 1.86 -4.53 6.14
N THR A 567 2.44 -3.34 6.05
CA THR A 567 2.00 -2.35 5.08
C THR A 567 2.14 -2.92 3.66
N PRO A 568 1.21 -2.64 2.73
CA PRO A 568 1.36 -3.04 1.33
C PRO A 568 2.60 -2.44 0.66
N ALA A 569 3.23 -1.42 1.27
CA ALA A 569 4.46 -0.82 0.81
C ALA A 569 5.73 -1.67 1.09
N ALA A 570 5.67 -2.72 1.92
CA ALA A 570 6.83 -3.53 2.30
C ALA A 570 7.20 -4.56 1.21
N THR A 571 7.70 -4.06 0.07
CA THR A 571 7.87 -4.84 -1.18
C THR A 571 9.33 -5.19 -1.51
N GLY A 572 10.30 -4.81 -0.68
CA GLY A 572 11.72 -5.09 -0.90
C GLY A 572 12.46 -4.08 -1.77
N ASP A 573 11.86 -2.93 -2.11
CA ASP A 573 12.45 -1.95 -3.04
C ASP A 573 13.86 -1.49 -2.63
N GLY A 574 14.12 -1.28 -1.33
CA GLY A 574 15.45 -0.88 -0.86
C GLY A 574 16.51 -1.98 -0.93
N ILE A 575 16.09 -3.26 -0.85
CA ILE A 575 16.99 -4.39 -1.09
C ILE A 575 17.44 -4.37 -2.55
N LEU A 576 16.50 -4.18 -3.48
CA LEU A 576 16.79 -4.06 -4.91
C LEU A 576 17.67 -2.83 -5.22
N LEU A 577 17.44 -1.69 -4.56
CA LEU A 577 18.32 -0.52 -4.68
C LEU A 577 19.75 -0.85 -4.23
N GLY A 578 19.94 -1.52 -3.09
CA GLY A 578 21.26 -1.95 -2.65
C GLY A 578 21.92 -2.93 -3.64
N GLN A 579 21.19 -3.92 -4.12
CA GLN A 579 21.71 -4.88 -5.12
C GLN A 579 22.11 -4.20 -6.43
N SER A 580 21.41 -3.13 -6.85
CA SER A 580 21.75 -2.39 -8.07
C SER A 580 23.16 -1.78 -8.06
N VAL A 581 23.75 -1.61 -6.87
CA VAL A 581 25.12 -1.12 -6.66
C VAL A 581 26.05 -2.19 -6.06
N GLY A 582 25.65 -3.46 -6.15
CA GLY A 582 26.47 -4.63 -5.79
C GLY A 582 26.40 -5.07 -4.33
N ALA A 583 25.39 -4.67 -3.56
CA ALA A 583 25.24 -5.11 -2.18
C ALA A 583 25.03 -6.63 -2.06
N ASP A 584 25.71 -7.23 -1.08
CA ASP A 584 25.52 -8.62 -0.65
C ASP A 584 24.25 -8.74 0.20
N LEU A 585 23.64 -9.91 0.17
CA LEU A 585 22.46 -10.25 0.95
C LEU A 585 22.76 -11.34 1.96
N VAL A 586 22.03 -11.34 3.07
CA VAL A 586 22.15 -12.38 4.09
C VAL A 586 20.78 -12.74 4.65
N GLY A 587 20.55 -14.04 4.90
CA GLY A 587 19.36 -14.53 5.59
C GLY A 587 18.03 -14.44 4.81
N MET A 588 18.07 -14.19 3.50
CA MET A 588 16.86 -13.93 2.69
C MET A 588 15.80 -15.05 2.74
N GLY A 589 16.22 -16.30 2.95
CA GLY A 589 15.31 -17.45 2.94
C GLY A 589 14.47 -17.65 4.19
N PHE A 590 14.67 -16.82 5.23
CA PHE A 590 13.93 -16.88 6.48
C PHE A 590 12.93 -15.70 6.56
N SER A 591 11.65 -16.03 6.51
CA SER A 591 10.54 -15.11 6.81
C SER A 591 9.80 -15.61 8.06
N GLN A 592 9.33 -14.68 8.88
CA GLN A 592 8.54 -15.01 10.08
C GLN A 592 7.06 -14.88 9.77
N MET A 593 6.28 -15.88 10.19
CA MET A 593 4.82 -15.89 10.08
C MET A 593 4.16 -15.74 11.45
N MET A 594 2.99 -15.11 11.46
CA MET A 594 2.06 -15.15 12.59
C MET A 594 1.08 -16.30 12.36
N PRO A 595 1.04 -17.31 13.25
CA PRO A 595 0.30 -18.55 13.01
C PRO A 595 -1.22 -18.36 13.00
N VAL A 596 -1.72 -17.47 13.86
CA VAL A 596 -3.15 -17.24 14.11
C VAL A 596 -3.51 -15.86 13.59
N SER A 597 -3.75 -15.77 12.28
CA SER A 597 -4.12 -14.52 11.61
C SER A 597 -5.43 -14.68 10.85
N ASP A 598 -6.07 -13.56 10.55
CA ASP A 598 -7.22 -13.51 9.65
C ASP A 598 -6.86 -14.07 8.26
N PRO A 599 -7.63 -15.02 7.71
CA PRO A 599 -7.27 -15.69 6.46
C PRO A 599 -7.33 -14.79 5.23
N VAL A 600 -8.09 -13.69 5.27
CA VAL A 600 -8.26 -12.78 4.13
C VAL A 600 -7.35 -11.56 4.27
N THR A 601 -7.34 -10.96 5.46
CA THR A 601 -6.68 -9.67 5.69
C THR A 601 -5.28 -9.79 6.30
N GLY A 602 -4.93 -10.95 6.87
CA GLY A 602 -3.70 -11.12 7.65
C GLY A 602 -3.69 -10.37 8.98
N ALA A 603 -4.83 -9.82 9.40
CA ALA A 603 -4.97 -9.10 10.65
C ALA A 603 -4.80 -10.02 11.86
N LEU A 604 -4.13 -9.52 12.90
CA LEU A 604 -3.80 -10.29 14.10
C LEU A 604 -4.92 -10.27 15.17
N PHE A 605 -5.83 -9.30 15.11
CA PHE A 605 -6.82 -9.04 16.15
C PHE A 605 -8.26 -9.13 15.65
N SER A 606 -8.53 -9.90 14.59
CA SER A 606 -9.90 -10.24 14.14
C SER A 606 -10.45 -11.46 14.91
N GLY A 607 -11.75 -11.72 14.81
CA GLY A 607 -12.41 -12.87 15.44
C GLY A 607 -12.22 -12.96 16.96
N LEU A 608 -12.34 -14.17 17.51
CA LEU A 608 -12.00 -14.45 18.91
C LEU A 608 -10.50 -14.75 19.04
N GLN A 609 -9.76 -13.87 19.72
CA GLN A 609 -8.39 -14.15 20.15
C GLN A 609 -8.34 -14.31 21.66
N VAL A 610 -7.89 -15.49 22.08
CA VAL A 610 -7.80 -15.94 23.48
C VAL A 610 -6.35 -16.20 23.87
N PRO A 611 -6.02 -16.35 25.16
CA PRO A 611 -4.69 -16.75 25.58
C PRO A 611 -4.28 -18.10 24.93
N PRO A 612 -2.99 -18.32 24.59
CA PRO A 612 -2.55 -19.56 23.92
C PRO A 612 -2.91 -20.85 24.66
N ALA A 613 -2.99 -20.82 26.00
CA ALA A 613 -3.44 -21.97 26.79
C ALA A 613 -4.86 -22.45 26.39
N ASN A 614 -5.70 -21.53 25.90
CA ASN A 614 -7.08 -21.76 25.51
C ASN A 614 -7.25 -21.97 23.99
N PHE A 615 -6.18 -22.07 23.21
CA PHE A 615 -6.28 -22.42 21.80
C PHE A 615 -6.63 -23.90 21.63
N ILE A 616 -7.69 -24.18 20.86
CA ILE A 616 -7.97 -25.49 20.29
C ILE A 616 -7.98 -25.31 18.76
N MET A 617 -6.94 -25.79 18.09
CA MET A 617 -6.76 -25.62 16.65
C MET A 617 -7.22 -26.88 15.92
N VAL A 618 -8.28 -26.78 15.12
CA VAL A 618 -8.77 -27.90 14.29
C VAL A 618 -8.59 -27.60 12.81
N ASN A 619 -8.07 -28.56 12.05
CA ASN A 619 -7.94 -28.42 10.60
C ASN A 619 -9.31 -28.53 9.91
N THR A 620 -9.34 -28.38 8.59
CA THR A 620 -10.56 -28.49 7.75
C THR A 620 -11.19 -29.90 7.73
N LYS A 621 -10.60 -30.88 8.42
CA LYS A 621 -11.15 -32.22 8.63
C LYS A 621 -11.70 -32.42 10.03
N GLY A 622 -11.70 -31.39 10.88
CA GLY A 622 -12.22 -31.43 12.24
C GLY A 622 -11.28 -32.00 13.29
N LYS A 623 -10.00 -32.23 12.96
CA LYS A 623 -9.02 -32.83 13.87
C LYS A 623 -8.02 -31.81 14.39
N ARG A 624 -7.60 -31.97 15.64
CA ARG A 624 -6.39 -31.30 16.16
C ARG A 624 -5.16 -31.77 15.41
N PHE A 625 -4.12 -30.93 15.36
CA PHE A 625 -2.94 -31.21 14.53
C PHE A 625 -1.60 -30.69 15.09
N VAL A 626 -1.60 -30.03 16.26
CA VAL A 626 -0.39 -29.44 16.84
C VAL A 626 -0.56 -29.21 18.34
N ASP A 627 0.55 -29.15 19.08
CA ASP A 627 0.59 -28.50 20.40
C ASP A 627 0.30 -27.00 20.22
N GLU A 628 -0.91 -26.56 20.59
CA GLU A 628 -1.34 -25.18 20.40
C GLU A 628 -0.60 -24.16 21.30
N TYR A 629 0.22 -24.63 22.25
CA TYR A 629 1.11 -23.80 23.07
C TYR A 629 2.54 -23.69 22.50
N GLY A 630 2.79 -24.32 21.34
CA GLY A 630 4.08 -24.33 20.67
C GLY A 630 4.56 -22.96 20.15
N SER A 631 5.79 -22.94 19.65
CA SER A 631 6.38 -21.73 19.07
C SER A 631 5.66 -21.29 17.79
N ARG A 632 5.77 -20.01 17.43
CA ARG A 632 5.18 -19.45 16.20
C ARG A 632 5.51 -20.26 14.95
N ASP A 633 6.75 -20.73 14.85
CA ASP A 633 7.23 -21.44 13.67
C ASP A 633 6.62 -22.84 13.61
N GLN A 634 6.53 -23.55 14.74
CA GLN A 634 5.87 -24.86 14.84
C GLN A 634 4.39 -24.75 14.48
N LEU A 635 3.68 -23.78 15.05
CA LEU A 635 2.26 -23.56 14.77
C LEU A 635 2.01 -23.21 13.30
N SER A 636 2.85 -22.32 12.73
CA SER A 636 2.70 -21.90 11.33
C SER A 636 3.01 -23.05 10.37
N GLN A 637 4.10 -23.79 10.62
CA GLN A 637 4.49 -24.95 9.81
C GLN A 637 3.43 -26.06 9.87
N ALA A 638 2.91 -26.38 11.06
CA ALA A 638 1.85 -27.37 11.23
C ALA A 638 0.56 -26.95 10.51
N ALA A 639 0.22 -25.65 10.51
CA ALA A 639 -0.91 -25.14 9.74
C ALA A 639 -0.69 -25.27 8.23
N ILE A 640 0.50 -24.91 7.72
CA ILE A 640 0.87 -25.07 6.30
C ILE A 640 0.76 -26.54 5.87
N ASP A 641 1.30 -27.46 6.65
CA ASP A 641 1.27 -28.91 6.34
C ASP A 641 -0.15 -29.50 6.42
N ASN A 642 -1.11 -28.76 7.00
CA ASN A 642 -2.54 -29.10 7.03
C ASN A 642 -3.39 -28.31 6.03
N GLY A 643 -2.78 -27.62 5.06
CA GLY A 643 -3.45 -26.86 3.99
C GLY A 643 -3.70 -25.39 4.31
N GLY A 644 -3.05 -24.84 5.34
CA GLY A 644 -3.05 -23.42 5.71
C GLY A 644 -4.28 -22.98 6.51
N LEU A 645 -5.49 -23.27 6.04
CA LEU A 645 -6.74 -22.89 6.74
C LEU A 645 -7.05 -23.84 7.89
N PHE A 646 -7.35 -23.27 9.05
CA PHE A 646 -7.82 -24.00 10.24
C PHE A 646 -8.82 -23.16 11.04
N TYR A 647 -9.41 -23.73 12.07
CA TYR A 647 -10.36 -23.05 12.95
C TYR A 647 -9.88 -23.08 14.40
N LEU A 648 -10.01 -21.95 15.10
CA LEU A 648 -10.00 -21.94 16.55
C LEU A 648 -11.41 -22.26 17.06
N ILE A 649 -11.53 -23.31 17.86
CA ILE A 649 -12.78 -23.69 18.51
C ILE A 649 -12.81 -23.11 19.92
N ALA A 650 -13.93 -22.49 20.28
CA ALA A 650 -14.17 -21.93 21.60
C ALA A 650 -15.61 -22.22 22.04
N ASP A 651 -15.84 -22.28 23.35
CA ASP A 651 -17.15 -22.24 23.96
C ASP A 651 -17.37 -20.89 24.68
N GLU A 652 -18.47 -20.75 25.41
CA GLU A 652 -18.77 -19.51 26.13
C GLU A 652 -17.74 -19.17 27.22
N ASN A 653 -17.14 -20.17 27.90
CA ASN A 653 -16.12 -19.91 28.93
C ASN A 653 -14.80 -19.46 28.30
N ILE A 654 -14.39 -20.07 27.18
CA ILE A 654 -13.20 -19.65 26.44
C ILE A 654 -13.40 -18.24 25.86
N LYS A 655 -14.60 -17.94 25.33
CA LYS A 655 -14.97 -16.61 24.84
C LYS A 655 -14.78 -15.52 25.90
N GLU A 656 -15.10 -15.79 27.17
CA GLU A 656 -14.90 -14.85 28.28
C GLU A 656 -13.42 -14.45 28.48
N THR A 657 -12.47 -15.23 27.96
CA THR A 657 -11.03 -14.92 28.00
C THR A 657 -10.54 -14.11 26.81
N ALA A 658 -11.40 -13.82 25.83
CA ALA A 658 -11.00 -13.09 24.63
C ALA A 658 -10.62 -11.64 24.94
N TYR A 659 -9.47 -11.21 24.42
CA TYR A 659 -8.87 -9.90 24.77
C TYR A 659 -9.00 -8.83 23.68
N ASN A 660 -9.61 -9.15 22.54
CA ASN A 660 -9.61 -8.29 21.34
C ASN A 660 -11.02 -7.91 20.82
N THR A 661 -12.10 -8.40 21.41
CA THR A 661 -13.45 -8.29 20.85
C THR A 661 -14.51 -7.86 21.86
N SER A 662 -15.73 -7.59 21.38
CA SER A 662 -16.94 -7.30 22.15
C SER A 662 -18.11 -8.11 21.60
N GLN A 663 -19.21 -8.25 22.36
CA GLN A 663 -20.38 -9.00 21.91
C GLN A 663 -20.94 -8.45 20.58
N GLU A 664 -21.01 -7.12 20.44
CA GLU A 664 -21.44 -6.45 19.21
C GLU A 664 -20.54 -6.80 18.01
N LYS A 665 -19.21 -6.81 18.20
CA LYS A 665 -18.26 -7.19 17.14
C LYS A 665 -18.40 -8.67 16.75
N ILE A 666 -18.62 -9.54 17.73
CA ILE A 666 -18.87 -10.97 17.49
C ILE A 666 -20.15 -11.12 16.65
N ASP A 667 -21.24 -10.46 17.04
CA ASP A 667 -22.52 -10.56 16.33
C ASP A 667 -22.40 -10.04 14.88
N ALA A 668 -21.70 -8.92 14.66
CA ALA A 668 -21.41 -8.40 13.33
C ALA A 668 -20.55 -9.36 12.49
N GLN A 669 -19.55 -10.02 13.09
CA GLN A 669 -18.73 -11.00 12.40
C GLN A 669 -19.50 -12.29 12.05
N VAL A 670 -20.44 -12.69 12.91
CA VAL A 670 -21.37 -13.79 12.63
C VAL A 670 -22.29 -13.45 11.47
N GLU A 671 -22.90 -12.26 11.47
CA GLU A 671 -23.74 -11.79 10.36
C GLU A 671 -22.95 -11.71 9.04
N ALA A 672 -21.69 -11.28 9.11
CA ALA A 672 -20.78 -11.22 7.97
C ALA A 672 -20.24 -12.59 7.51
N GLY A 673 -20.47 -13.68 8.26
CA GLY A 673 -19.94 -15.01 7.95
C GLY A 673 -18.42 -15.14 8.11
N THR A 674 -17.81 -14.29 8.93
CA THR A 674 -16.36 -14.28 9.22
C THR A 674 -16.02 -14.91 10.58
N LEU A 675 -17.05 -15.19 11.39
CA LEU A 675 -16.99 -15.95 12.64
C LEU A 675 -18.25 -16.81 12.70
N PHE A 676 -18.16 -18.05 13.17
CA PHE A 676 -19.30 -18.97 13.20
C PHE A 676 -19.76 -19.20 14.63
N ARG A 677 -21.08 -19.33 14.84
CA ARG A 677 -21.71 -19.54 16.14
C ARG A 677 -22.86 -20.55 16.02
N ALA A 678 -22.91 -21.52 16.94
CA ALA A 678 -24.01 -22.48 17.04
C ALA A 678 -24.27 -22.91 18.49
N ASP A 679 -25.44 -23.47 18.76
CA ASP A 679 -25.79 -23.97 20.10
C ASP A 679 -25.29 -25.40 20.35
N THR A 680 -24.91 -26.11 19.30
CA THR A 680 -24.31 -27.46 19.35
C THR A 680 -23.03 -27.54 18.51
N LEU A 681 -22.15 -28.50 18.84
CA LEU A 681 -20.93 -28.73 18.06
C LEU A 681 -21.24 -29.30 16.68
N GLU A 682 -22.32 -30.05 16.54
CA GLU A 682 -22.79 -30.61 15.28
C GLU A 682 -23.22 -29.51 14.30
N GLU A 683 -24.06 -28.58 14.76
CA GLU A 683 -24.46 -27.41 13.96
C GLU A 683 -23.25 -26.52 13.62
N LEU A 684 -22.30 -26.36 14.55
CA LEU A 684 -21.07 -25.61 14.27
C LEU A 684 -20.24 -26.30 13.17
N ALA A 685 -20.09 -27.62 13.23
CA ALA A 685 -19.37 -28.41 12.24
C ALA A 685 -20.01 -28.28 10.85
N GLU A 686 -21.35 -28.33 10.77
CA GLU A 686 -22.09 -28.12 9.53
C GLU A 686 -21.83 -26.73 8.93
N GLN A 687 -21.83 -25.66 9.75
CA GLN A 687 -21.55 -24.29 9.28
C GLN A 687 -20.15 -24.14 8.66
N ILE A 688 -19.15 -24.84 9.21
CA ILE A 688 -17.75 -24.79 8.75
C ILE A 688 -17.37 -25.93 7.78
N ASN A 689 -18.35 -26.69 7.30
CA ASN A 689 -18.22 -27.82 6.37
C ASN A 689 -17.27 -28.93 6.87
N ILE A 690 -17.37 -29.28 8.15
CA ILE A 690 -16.66 -30.38 8.80
C ILE A 690 -17.66 -31.49 9.14
N ASP A 691 -17.23 -32.75 9.10
CA ASP A 691 -18.07 -33.88 9.56
C ASP A 691 -18.39 -33.71 11.05
N PRO A 692 -19.68 -33.59 11.44
CA PRO A 692 -20.10 -33.41 12.84
C PRO A 692 -19.53 -34.46 13.79
N ALA A 693 -19.48 -35.73 13.36
CA ALA A 693 -19.01 -36.80 14.21
C ALA A 693 -17.52 -36.64 14.56
N ILE A 694 -16.71 -36.16 13.60
CA ILE A 694 -15.27 -35.98 13.80
C ILE A 694 -14.99 -34.81 14.74
N LEU A 695 -15.70 -33.69 14.58
CA LEU A 695 -15.49 -32.53 15.45
C LEU A 695 -15.92 -32.84 16.89
N VAL A 696 -17.08 -33.48 17.08
CA VAL A 696 -17.58 -33.89 18.40
C VAL A 696 -16.62 -34.86 19.08
N GLU A 697 -16.10 -35.86 18.35
CA GLU A 697 -15.09 -36.78 18.88
C GLU A 697 -13.81 -36.04 19.30
N THR A 698 -13.31 -35.14 18.45
CA THR A 698 -12.11 -34.34 18.74
C THR A 698 -12.27 -33.50 20.01
N ILE A 699 -13.39 -32.82 20.17
CA ILE A 699 -13.66 -32.00 21.36
C ILE A 699 -13.89 -32.86 22.61
N THR A 700 -14.57 -34.00 22.47
CA THR A 700 -14.76 -34.96 23.59
C THR A 700 -13.42 -35.48 24.11
N ASN A 701 -12.52 -35.85 23.19
CA ASN A 701 -11.17 -36.30 23.54
C ASN A 701 -10.38 -35.18 24.23
N TYR A 702 -10.37 -33.96 23.67
CA TYR A 702 -9.70 -32.82 24.29
C TYR A 702 -10.20 -32.54 25.72
N ASN A 703 -11.52 -32.54 25.94
CA ASN A 703 -12.10 -32.32 27.27
C ASN A 703 -11.67 -33.41 28.27
N SER A 704 -11.49 -34.66 27.82
CA SER A 704 -10.97 -35.74 28.66
C SER A 704 -9.50 -35.54 29.05
N TYR A 705 -8.72 -34.88 28.19
CA TYR A 705 -7.33 -34.54 28.47
C TYR A 705 -7.24 -33.44 29.53
N VAL A 706 -8.15 -32.46 29.49
CA VAL A 706 -8.29 -31.42 30.53
C VAL A 706 -8.56 -32.08 31.89
N ASP A 707 -9.49 -33.05 31.94
CA ASP A 707 -9.77 -33.81 33.17
C ASP A 707 -8.56 -34.62 33.67
N ALA A 708 -7.79 -35.20 32.76
CA ALA A 708 -6.61 -35.97 33.07
C ALA A 708 -5.39 -35.10 33.48
N GLY A 709 -5.41 -33.81 33.13
CA GLY A 709 -4.27 -32.91 33.30
C GLY A 709 -3.08 -33.21 32.38
N HIS A 710 -3.29 -33.98 31.31
CA HIS A 710 -2.26 -34.35 30.34
C HIS A 710 -2.90 -34.61 28.96
N ASP A 711 -2.30 -34.04 27.92
CA ASP A 711 -2.70 -34.22 26.51
C ASP A 711 -1.83 -35.30 25.85
N PRO A 712 -2.34 -36.53 25.69
CA PRO A 712 -1.57 -37.63 25.09
C PRO A 712 -1.49 -37.52 23.55
N GLU A 713 -2.20 -36.57 22.93
CA GLU A 713 -2.26 -36.43 21.48
C GLU A 713 -1.09 -35.59 20.95
N PHE A 714 -0.79 -34.47 21.62
CA PHE A 714 0.26 -33.53 21.20
C PHE A 714 1.16 -33.05 22.35
N ASP A 715 1.01 -33.57 23.57
CA ASP A 715 1.78 -33.17 24.75
C ASP A 715 1.67 -31.67 25.09
N LYS A 716 0.50 -31.05 24.82
CA LYS A 716 0.25 -29.64 25.13
C LYS A 716 0.59 -29.31 26.58
N GLY A 717 1.50 -28.36 26.78
CA GLY A 717 2.08 -28.09 28.10
C GLY A 717 1.24 -27.22 29.06
N ALA A 718 0.30 -26.43 28.54
CA ALA A 718 -0.52 -25.51 29.33
C ALA A 718 -1.96 -25.41 28.78
N PHE A 719 -2.94 -25.86 29.56
CA PHE A 719 -4.37 -25.87 29.23
C PHE A 719 -5.21 -26.23 30.47
N ASP A 720 -6.39 -25.63 30.61
CA ASP A 720 -7.27 -25.81 31.79
C ASP A 720 -8.78 -25.70 31.48
N LEU A 721 -9.17 -25.01 30.41
CA LEU A 721 -10.58 -24.88 30.00
C LEU A 721 -11.05 -25.98 29.05
N LYS A 722 -12.27 -26.45 29.27
CA LYS A 722 -13.01 -27.35 28.37
C LYS A 722 -13.83 -26.57 27.35
N VAL A 723 -14.26 -27.26 26.31
CA VAL A 723 -15.26 -26.82 25.33
C VAL A 723 -16.55 -27.59 25.61
N GLU A 724 -17.43 -27.08 26.47
CA GLU A 724 -18.64 -27.81 26.91
C GLU A 724 -19.88 -26.92 27.13
N LYS A 725 -19.71 -25.60 27.12
CA LYS A 725 -20.80 -24.64 27.40
C LYS A 725 -21.17 -23.84 26.15
N ALA A 726 -22.31 -24.16 25.56
CA ALA A 726 -22.90 -23.40 24.47
C ALA A 726 -23.13 -21.91 24.82
N PRO A 727 -23.13 -21.01 23.83
CA PRO A 727 -22.87 -21.26 22.41
C PRO A 727 -21.41 -21.62 22.11
N PHE A 728 -21.21 -22.36 21.03
CA PHE A 728 -19.91 -22.73 20.49
C PHE A 728 -19.54 -21.83 19.31
N TYR A 729 -18.24 -21.58 19.16
CA TYR A 729 -17.70 -20.67 18.18
C TYR A 729 -16.58 -21.32 17.38
N ALA A 730 -16.52 -21.03 16.08
CA ALA A 730 -15.40 -21.36 15.22
C ALA A 730 -14.89 -20.08 14.56
N THR A 731 -13.60 -19.78 14.74
CA THR A 731 -12.96 -18.63 14.11
C THR A 731 -11.97 -19.12 13.05
N PRO A 732 -12.17 -18.81 11.76
CA PRO A 732 -11.25 -19.22 10.70
C PRO A 732 -9.91 -18.48 10.81
N ARG A 733 -8.80 -19.20 10.59
CA ARG A 733 -7.43 -18.69 10.73
C ARG A 733 -6.50 -19.28 9.65
N LYS A 734 -5.47 -18.50 9.30
CA LYS A 734 -4.38 -18.91 8.39
C LYS A 734 -3.07 -18.23 8.85
N PRO A 735 -1.89 -18.85 8.64
CA PRO A 735 -0.63 -18.15 8.82
C PRO A 735 -0.55 -16.92 7.90
N ALA A 736 0.01 -15.82 8.42
CA ALA A 736 0.25 -14.60 7.65
C ALA A 736 1.69 -14.13 7.80
N VAL A 737 2.27 -13.58 6.75
CA VAL A 737 3.64 -13.06 6.77
C VAL A 737 3.72 -11.85 7.71
N HIS A 738 4.78 -11.78 8.49
CA HIS A 738 4.95 -10.75 9.51
C HIS A 738 6.25 -9.97 9.40
N HIS A 739 7.37 -10.64 9.14
CA HIS A 739 8.68 -9.99 9.10
C HIS A 739 9.64 -10.76 8.22
N THR A 740 10.58 -10.05 7.59
CA THR A 740 11.66 -10.67 6.82
C THR A 740 13.00 -10.39 7.49
N MET A 741 13.62 -11.42 8.06
CA MET A 741 14.85 -11.27 8.86
C MET A 741 16.11 -11.06 8.00
N GLY A 742 16.04 -11.49 6.73
CA GLY A 742 17.09 -11.27 5.76
C GLY A 742 17.00 -9.91 5.07
N GLY A 743 18.12 -9.47 4.50
CA GLY A 743 18.23 -8.20 3.81
C GLY A 743 19.66 -7.88 3.39
N LEU A 744 19.93 -6.59 3.22
CA LEU A 744 21.27 -6.07 2.92
C LEU A 744 22.24 -6.42 4.05
N LYS A 745 23.37 -7.00 3.70
CA LYS A 745 24.42 -7.31 4.68
C LYS A 745 25.09 -6.03 5.15
N ILE A 746 25.20 -5.87 6.47
CA ILE A 746 25.84 -4.71 7.10
C ILE A 746 26.96 -5.10 8.05
N ASP A 747 27.89 -4.17 8.30
CA ASP A 747 28.83 -4.26 9.41
C ASP A 747 28.30 -3.59 10.70
N THR A 748 29.11 -3.56 11.75
CA THR A 748 28.79 -2.95 13.05
C THR A 748 28.60 -1.44 13.02
N LYS A 749 28.99 -0.78 11.93
CA LYS A 749 28.82 0.65 11.67
C LYS A 749 27.69 0.91 10.67
N ALA A 750 26.91 -0.12 10.34
CA ALA A 750 25.79 -0.08 9.40
C ALA A 750 26.18 0.23 7.94
N HIS A 751 27.46 0.07 7.55
CA HIS A 751 27.84 0.13 6.14
C HIS A 751 27.20 -1.02 5.38
N VAL A 752 26.69 -0.75 4.17
CA VAL A 752 26.28 -1.82 3.27
C VAL A 752 27.53 -2.51 2.72
N ILE A 753 27.56 -3.84 2.80
CA ILE A 753 28.67 -4.68 2.36
C ILE A 753 28.33 -5.27 0.99
N ASN A 754 29.28 -5.20 0.04
CA ASN A 754 29.15 -5.80 -1.27
C ASN A 754 29.55 -7.28 -1.30
N GLU A 755 29.29 -7.95 -2.44
CA GLU A 755 29.58 -9.39 -2.63
C GLU A 755 31.07 -9.75 -2.44
N ASN A 756 31.97 -8.77 -2.53
CA ASN A 756 33.42 -8.94 -2.31
C ASN A 756 33.83 -8.68 -0.85
N GLY A 757 32.88 -8.47 0.06
CA GLY A 757 33.14 -8.19 1.47
C GLY A 757 33.66 -6.78 1.76
N LYS A 758 33.52 -5.83 0.82
CA LYS A 758 33.94 -4.42 1.00
C LYS A 758 32.73 -3.53 1.26
N THR A 759 32.95 -2.42 1.95
CA THR A 759 31.92 -1.39 2.14
C THR A 759 31.61 -0.69 0.81
N ILE A 760 30.32 -0.40 0.59
CA ILE A 760 29.87 0.49 -0.48
C ILE A 760 29.92 1.92 0.06
N LYS A 761 30.80 2.75 -0.50
CA LYS A 761 31.06 4.08 0.05
C LYS A 761 29.81 4.95 -0.02
N GLY A 762 29.53 5.67 1.06
CA GLY A 762 28.37 6.56 1.18
C GLY A 762 27.04 5.85 1.38
N LEU A 763 26.99 4.51 1.43
CA LEU A 763 25.75 3.75 1.56
C LEU A 763 25.67 2.99 2.90
N PHE A 764 24.58 3.24 3.62
CA PHE A 764 24.28 2.62 4.91
C PHE A 764 22.89 1.98 4.87
N ALA A 765 22.63 1.03 5.77
CA ALA A 765 21.31 0.43 5.92
C ALA A 765 20.97 0.16 7.38
N ALA A 766 19.70 0.37 7.77
CA ALA A 766 19.24 0.13 9.14
C ALA A 766 17.77 -0.29 9.20
N GLY A 767 17.44 -1.11 10.21
CA GLY A 767 16.12 -1.71 10.37
C GLY A 767 15.92 -2.94 9.49
N GLU A 768 14.67 -3.30 9.22
CA GLU A 768 14.31 -4.56 8.54
C GLU A 768 14.86 -4.71 7.11
N VAL A 769 15.32 -3.64 6.47
CA VAL A 769 16.03 -3.73 5.18
C VAL A 769 17.43 -4.37 5.33
N ALA A 770 18.01 -4.34 6.52
CA ALA A 770 19.31 -4.92 6.83
C ALA A 770 19.15 -6.34 7.40
N GLY A 771 19.98 -7.26 6.92
CA GLY A 771 19.99 -8.65 7.34
C GLY A 771 21.10 -8.97 8.34
N GLY A 772 21.00 -10.16 8.95
CA GLY A 772 22.08 -10.76 9.73
C GLY A 772 21.96 -10.58 11.25
N LEU A 773 21.05 -9.75 11.74
CA LEU A 773 20.85 -9.54 13.18
C LEU A 773 19.86 -10.57 13.78
N HIS A 774 18.65 -10.67 13.21
CA HIS A 774 17.62 -11.60 13.71
C HIS A 774 17.73 -13.01 13.10
N ALA A 775 18.41 -13.13 11.96
CA ALA A 775 18.71 -14.38 11.26
C ALA A 775 17.49 -15.30 11.05
N GLY A 776 17.43 -16.45 11.73
CA GLY A 776 16.41 -17.47 11.49
C GLY A 776 15.04 -17.13 12.09
N ASN A 777 14.99 -16.32 13.16
CA ASN A 777 13.74 -15.92 13.81
C ASN A 777 13.92 -14.68 14.68
N ARG A 778 12.99 -13.72 14.57
CA ARG A 778 13.02 -12.50 15.37
C ARG A 778 12.21 -12.64 16.66
N LEU A 779 12.80 -12.28 17.80
CA LEU A 779 12.05 -12.15 19.05
C LEU A 779 11.08 -10.96 19.03
N GLY A 780 9.91 -11.14 19.64
CA GLY A 780 8.93 -10.06 19.82
C GLY A 780 9.56 -8.85 20.51
N GLY A 781 9.37 -7.64 19.98
CA GLY A 781 9.93 -6.39 20.52
C GLY A 781 11.33 -6.02 20.01
N ASN A 782 12.13 -6.98 19.50
CA ASN A 782 13.50 -6.70 19.05
C ASN A 782 13.56 -5.82 17.78
N SER A 783 12.54 -5.85 16.91
CA SER A 783 12.52 -5.00 15.71
C SER A 783 12.50 -3.51 16.07
N LEU A 784 11.75 -3.12 17.10
CA LEU A 784 11.74 -1.73 17.59
C LEU A 784 13.10 -1.34 18.16
N THR A 785 13.72 -2.23 18.93
CA THR A 785 15.06 -2.00 19.47
C THR A 785 16.09 -1.82 18.36
N ASP A 786 16.01 -2.64 17.32
CA ASP A 786 16.87 -2.61 16.14
C ASP A 786 16.75 -1.26 15.40
N ILE A 787 15.55 -0.90 14.95
CA ILE A 787 15.35 0.30 14.12
C ILE A 787 15.86 1.58 14.81
N PHE A 788 15.62 1.73 16.13
CA PHE A 788 16.03 2.91 16.88
C PHE A 788 17.51 2.89 17.25
N THR A 789 18.14 1.72 17.29
CA THR A 789 19.58 1.60 17.57
C THR A 789 20.39 1.79 16.29
N PHE A 790 20.13 0.98 15.26
CA PHE A 790 20.91 1.00 14.03
C PHE A 790 20.62 2.23 13.15
N GLY A 791 19.42 2.82 13.21
CA GLY A 791 19.15 4.10 12.53
C GLY A 791 20.07 5.22 13.04
N ARG A 792 20.32 5.25 14.37
CA ARG A 792 21.23 6.22 14.99
C ARG A 792 22.69 5.91 14.69
N ILE A 793 23.09 4.64 14.74
CA ILE A 793 24.47 4.21 14.42
C ILE A 793 24.84 4.52 12.97
N ALA A 794 23.95 4.23 12.02
CA ALA A 794 24.15 4.55 10.61
C ALA A 794 24.37 6.06 10.42
N THR A 795 23.60 6.87 11.13
CA THR A 795 23.71 8.33 11.09
C THR A 795 25.01 8.83 11.72
N ASP A 796 25.37 8.35 12.91
CA ASP A 796 26.62 8.72 13.58
C ASP A 796 27.84 8.39 12.71
N THR A 797 27.82 7.23 12.04
CA THR A 797 28.88 6.82 11.12
C THR A 797 28.92 7.72 9.88
N ALA A 798 27.77 7.95 9.24
CA ALA A 798 27.69 8.85 8.10
C ALA A 798 28.20 10.26 8.43
N ILE A 799 27.88 10.77 9.62
CA ILE A 799 28.37 12.06 10.11
C ILE A 799 29.90 12.08 10.17
N VAL A 800 30.50 11.08 10.81
CA VAL A 800 31.95 11.02 10.99
C VAL A 800 32.69 10.90 9.67
N GLU A 801 32.16 10.11 8.72
CA GLU A 801 32.89 9.74 7.52
C GLU A 801 32.61 10.65 6.31
N TYR A 802 31.40 11.23 6.21
CA TYR A 802 30.96 11.97 5.02
C TYR A 802 30.42 13.38 5.32
N LEU A 803 29.94 13.66 6.53
CA LEU A 803 29.33 14.96 6.88
C LEU A 803 30.17 15.80 7.84
N GLY A 804 31.38 15.34 8.19
CA GLY A 804 32.31 15.94 9.15
C GLY A 804 32.80 17.33 8.78
#